data_AF-A0A2N9MXN3-F1
#
_entry.id   AF-A0A2N9MXN3-F1
#
_cell.length_a   1.000
_cell.length_b   1.000
_cell.length_c   1.000
_cell.angle_alpha   90.00
_cell.angle_beta   90.00
_cell.angle_gamma   90.00
#
_symmetry.space_group_name_H-M   'P 1'
#
loop_
_entity.id
_entity.type
_entity.pdbx_description
1 polymer ?
#
loop_
_entity_poly.entity_id
_entity_poly.type
_entity_poly.pdbx_seq_one_letter_code
_entity_poly.pdbx_strand_id
1 'polypeptide(L)'
;MSTQRHFTAVLKETSCTLLLMTGLALGPSAAQAQTYTDLHDFNPSAGDPHTFSESNPAQGRDGDFYAESNGGGTGNGTVFKVSSGGTVTVVHSFDGTDGSNAIGGMTLGTDGNLYGNTWSGGTLGNGLVFKITPAGVETALHNFANTGDGANPANVLVQGTGLFYGTTNNSSAETAFKVTPAGVLTTLHTFSSADGQAGGQLFLGSDGNIYGGMNQGGQFGYGTAFKMTTAGKLTVLHNFNNTDGNQAAPGMVQVATGKFFGATELGGTTGDGVVYSLTSSGTFAVLHNFSSATDGHQVLTPMLATDGNVYGVALSGGSASCGTIYKVTPAGAFSIVHTFDNTHGCTPAGYLTQSTDGKLYGLASAGGADGNGVFFSLDLGLSPFVLLSPTSGKVGTKVGIMGQGFDSASVVKFGGVPATSITLTDSAYIVATVPAGAVDGKVTVTTGATTLTSTQTFTVHNSWSSGTVVPAAVAGAATGLISGKIYVVGGFATYGGEPVDNNQIYNPSTNTWTTGAAIPTPVWASASAVVGGILYVIGGYEGPEGASQAPTNLVQAYNPKTNTWSTKSAMPTARGSIAAAVDSNAIYVIGGNGSVLRLNTVEKFVPSTDTWTEEAPLLVGKSEPSAGLVGSTIVAADGFTTSGETGDNEGYTVSTNTWSSLTADPTPRNASCYGVLSSQLYVAGGYSGVSSKTTNESYSVSSKKWTTQAAMPTAALWQGSVVDNGLLYCIGGQASFTGAVINNVQIYQP
;
A
#
# COMPACT_ATOMS: atom_id res chain seq x y z
N MET A 1 -66.23 -40.09 41.90
CA MET A 1 -66.08 -39.15 40.77
C MET A 1 -64.84 -38.32 41.06
N SER A 2 -63.77 -38.62 40.34
CA SER A 2 -62.38 -38.41 40.72
C SER A 2 -61.78 -37.20 39.99
N THR A 3 -61.13 -36.33 40.74
CA THR A 3 -60.24 -35.25 40.27
C THR A 3 -58.78 -35.67 40.49
N GLN A 4 -58.03 -35.89 39.41
CA GLN A 4 -56.55 -35.89 39.36
C GLN A 4 -56.11 -35.63 37.90
N ARG A 5 -55.46 -34.50 37.62
CA ARG A 5 -54.00 -34.25 37.52
C ARG A 5 -53.33 -34.80 36.23
N HIS A 6 -53.04 -33.86 35.33
CA HIS A 6 -51.80 -33.59 34.59
C HIS A 6 -50.92 -34.78 34.14
N PHE A 7 -50.75 -34.92 32.82
CA PHE A 7 -49.45 -34.89 32.11
C PHE A 7 -49.72 -34.90 30.60
N THR A 8 -49.28 -33.88 29.86
CA THR A 8 -49.21 -33.95 28.39
C THR A 8 -47.91 -33.28 27.95
N ALA A 9 -47.06 -34.08 27.31
CA ALA A 9 -45.81 -33.68 26.72
C ALA A 9 -46.07 -32.78 25.50
N VAL A 10 -45.33 -31.68 25.39
CA VAL A 10 -45.28 -30.84 24.20
C VAL A 10 -43.94 -31.11 23.51
N LEU A 11 -44.00 -31.79 22.36
CA LEU A 11 -42.94 -31.77 21.36
C LEU A 11 -42.98 -30.41 20.63
N LYS A 12 -41.80 -29.82 20.44
CA LYS A 12 -41.55 -28.63 19.62
C LYS A 12 -41.88 -28.90 18.16
N GLU A 13 -42.73 -28.08 17.56
CA GLU A 13 -42.72 -27.84 16.11
C GLU A 13 -42.42 -26.37 15.83
N THR A 14 -41.42 -26.18 14.97
CA THR A 14 -40.85 -24.92 14.53
C THR A 14 -41.78 -24.26 13.52
N SER A 15 -42.40 -23.12 13.85
CA SER A 15 -43.22 -22.36 12.90
C SER A 15 -42.33 -21.64 11.88
N CYS A 16 -42.45 -22.03 10.62
CA CYS A 16 -41.90 -21.34 9.46
C CYS A 16 -42.92 -20.29 8.99
N THR A 17 -42.64 -19.01 9.20
CA THR A 17 -43.50 -17.91 8.74
C THR A 17 -43.15 -17.58 7.28
N LEU A 18 -44.02 -17.98 6.36
CA LEU A 18 -43.96 -17.66 4.94
C LEU A 18 -44.43 -16.21 4.74
N LEU A 19 -43.50 -15.28 4.53
CA LEU A 19 -43.79 -13.89 4.14
C LEU A 19 -43.92 -13.85 2.60
N LEU A 20 -45.16 -13.73 2.10
CA LEU A 20 -45.42 -13.43 0.69
C LEU A 20 -44.91 -12.01 0.37
N MET A 21 -43.74 -11.90 -0.25
CA MET A 21 -43.32 -10.66 -0.91
C MET A 21 -44.03 -10.57 -2.27
N THR A 22 -44.99 -9.65 -2.39
CA THR A 22 -45.47 -9.17 -3.68
C THR A 22 -44.33 -8.43 -4.37
N GLY A 23 -43.82 -9.00 -5.45
CA GLY A 23 -42.79 -8.39 -6.29
C GLY A 23 -43.28 -7.05 -6.85
N LEU A 24 -42.68 -5.95 -6.38
CA LEU A 24 -42.59 -4.76 -7.21
C LEU A 24 -41.67 -5.12 -8.38
N ALA A 25 -42.24 -5.16 -9.58
CA ALA A 25 -41.45 -5.14 -10.80
C ALA A 25 -40.59 -3.87 -10.76
N LEU A 26 -39.29 -4.06 -10.55
CA LEU A 26 -38.28 -3.05 -10.88
C LEU A 26 -38.48 -2.77 -12.37
N GLY A 27 -38.97 -1.56 -12.69
CA GLY A 27 -38.93 -1.08 -14.07
C GLY A 27 -37.49 -1.18 -14.58
N PRO A 28 -37.27 -1.46 -15.88
CA PRO A 28 -35.92 -1.51 -16.42
C PRO A 28 -35.22 -0.21 -16.05
N SER A 29 -34.14 -0.30 -15.28
CA SER A 29 -33.19 0.79 -15.16
C SER A 29 -32.83 1.17 -16.60
N ALA A 30 -33.05 2.43 -16.98
CA ALA A 30 -32.62 2.91 -18.29
C ALA A 30 -31.15 2.48 -18.44
N ALA A 31 -30.89 1.60 -19.41
CA ALA A 31 -29.52 1.28 -19.77
C ALA A 31 -28.89 2.63 -20.13
N GLN A 32 -27.92 3.09 -19.34
CA GLN A 32 -27.14 4.25 -19.73
C GLN A 32 -26.51 3.88 -21.06
N ALA A 33 -26.94 4.55 -22.12
CA ALA A 33 -26.39 4.34 -23.45
C ALA A 33 -24.91 4.75 -23.39
N GLN A 34 -24.02 3.84 -23.77
CA GLN A 34 -22.63 4.16 -23.98
C GLN A 34 -22.57 5.28 -25.02
N THR A 35 -21.93 6.40 -24.67
CA THR A 35 -21.88 7.57 -25.55
C THR A 35 -20.45 7.80 -25.99
N TYR A 36 -20.17 7.50 -27.24
CA TYR A 36 -18.94 7.91 -27.91
C TYR A 36 -19.10 9.34 -28.41
N THR A 37 -18.05 10.15 -28.29
CA THR A 37 -18.04 11.52 -28.79
C THR A 37 -16.70 11.84 -29.38
N ASP A 38 -16.73 12.24 -30.65
CA ASP A 38 -15.61 12.91 -31.30
C ASP A 38 -15.51 14.34 -30.76
N LEU A 39 -14.39 14.65 -30.11
CA LEU A 39 -14.14 15.95 -29.51
C LEU A 39 -13.33 16.86 -30.44
N HIS A 40 -12.46 16.29 -31.28
CA HIS A 40 -11.63 17.05 -32.22
C HIS A 40 -11.16 16.17 -33.37
N ASP A 41 -11.48 16.60 -34.59
CA ASP A 41 -10.89 16.08 -35.84
C ASP A 41 -9.58 16.82 -36.13
N PHE A 42 -8.46 16.08 -36.21
CA PHE A 42 -7.16 16.70 -36.47
C PHE A 42 -6.99 17.12 -37.93
N ASN A 43 -6.49 18.33 -38.15
CA ASN A 43 -6.24 18.88 -39.48
C ASN A 43 -4.82 19.46 -39.62
N PRO A 44 -3.86 18.72 -40.19
CA PRO A 44 -2.48 19.21 -40.39
C PRO A 44 -2.41 20.52 -41.19
N SER A 45 -3.37 20.76 -42.10
CA SER A 45 -3.41 21.99 -42.89
C SER A 45 -3.82 23.21 -42.06
N ALA A 46 -4.48 22.99 -40.92
CA ALA A 46 -4.80 24.01 -39.91
C ALA A 46 -3.67 24.21 -38.88
N GLY A 47 -2.57 23.45 -39.00
CA GLY A 47 -1.44 23.50 -38.07
C GLY A 47 -1.54 22.51 -36.91
N ASP A 48 -2.50 21.58 -36.96
CA ASP A 48 -2.68 20.61 -35.89
C ASP A 48 -1.54 19.59 -35.80
N PRO A 49 -1.27 19.06 -34.59
CA PRO A 49 -0.51 17.83 -34.40
C PRO A 49 -1.10 16.68 -35.22
N HIS A 50 -0.24 15.78 -35.68
CA HIS A 50 -0.66 14.62 -36.48
C HIS A 50 0.36 13.49 -36.38
N THR A 51 0.09 12.35 -37.03
CA THR A 51 0.93 11.15 -36.96
C THR A 51 1.12 10.68 -35.52
N PHE A 52 0.01 10.32 -34.89
CA PHE A 52 -0.01 9.78 -33.53
C PHE A 52 0.43 8.31 -33.55
N SER A 53 1.44 7.97 -32.74
CA SER A 53 1.90 6.60 -32.54
C SER A 53 2.00 6.37 -31.04
N GLU A 54 1.16 5.48 -30.49
CA GLU A 54 1.23 5.05 -29.08
C GLU A 54 1.30 6.20 -28.06
N SER A 55 0.59 7.30 -28.32
CA SER A 55 0.57 8.47 -27.44
C SER A 55 -0.52 8.33 -26.38
N ASN A 56 -0.10 8.32 -25.12
CA ASN A 56 -1.00 8.35 -23.97
C ASN A 56 -1.38 9.79 -23.58
N PRO A 57 -2.65 10.21 -23.69
CA PRO A 57 -3.10 11.49 -23.15
C PRO A 57 -3.12 11.44 -21.62
N ALA A 58 -2.30 12.26 -20.97
CA ALA A 58 -2.32 12.44 -19.52
C ALA A 58 -3.16 13.66 -19.13
N GLN A 59 -4.10 13.48 -18.20
CA GLN A 59 -4.83 14.61 -17.63
C GLN A 59 -3.89 15.46 -16.76
N GLY A 60 -3.80 16.75 -17.06
CA GLY A 60 -3.09 17.77 -16.29
C GLY A 60 -3.91 18.28 -15.10
N ARG A 61 -3.27 19.11 -14.25
CA ARG A 61 -3.94 19.76 -13.11
C ARG A 61 -4.91 20.86 -13.52
N ASP A 62 -4.80 21.34 -14.75
CA ASP A 62 -5.71 22.28 -15.39
C ASP A 62 -6.92 21.57 -16.03
N GLY A 63 -6.97 20.23 -15.97
CA GLY A 63 -8.06 19.43 -16.55
C GLY A 63 -7.91 19.14 -18.03
N ASP A 64 -6.91 19.72 -18.71
CA ASP A 64 -6.60 19.44 -20.10
C ASP A 64 -5.82 18.12 -20.25
N PHE A 65 -5.86 17.52 -21.44
CA PHE A 65 -5.17 16.27 -21.76
C PHE A 65 -3.91 16.54 -22.56
N TYR A 66 -2.76 16.16 -22.03
CA TYR A 66 -1.45 16.34 -22.64
C TYR A 66 -0.97 15.08 -23.35
N ALA A 67 -0.54 15.23 -24.60
CA ALA A 67 -0.15 14.12 -25.46
C ALA A 67 1.04 14.51 -26.37
N GLU A 68 1.63 13.50 -27.00
CA GLU A 68 2.74 13.64 -27.94
C GLU A 68 2.30 13.31 -29.37
N SER A 69 2.98 13.90 -30.35
CA SER A 69 2.80 13.58 -31.77
C SER A 69 4.15 13.50 -32.48
N ASN A 70 4.23 12.67 -33.54
CA ASN A 70 5.44 12.58 -34.37
C ASN A 70 5.53 13.72 -35.40
N GLY A 71 4.38 14.29 -35.77
CA GLY A 71 4.27 15.39 -36.73
C GLY A 71 3.58 16.60 -36.15
N GLY A 72 3.76 17.75 -36.79
CA GLY A 72 3.32 19.07 -36.33
C GLY A 72 4.50 20.00 -36.00
N GLY A 73 4.21 21.29 -35.84
CA GLY A 73 5.24 22.28 -35.50
C GLY A 73 6.38 22.37 -36.52
N THR A 74 7.62 22.09 -36.09
CA THR A 74 8.80 22.09 -36.98
C THR A 74 8.94 20.81 -37.82
N GLY A 75 8.08 19.81 -37.59
CA GLY A 75 8.14 18.49 -38.25
C GLY A 75 8.90 17.41 -37.46
N ASN A 76 9.47 17.73 -36.29
CA ASN A 76 10.14 16.75 -35.42
C ASN A 76 9.22 16.16 -34.33
N GLY A 77 7.96 16.60 -34.29
CA GLY A 77 6.97 16.21 -33.29
C GLY A 77 6.61 17.34 -32.34
N THR A 78 5.54 17.14 -31.57
CA THR A 78 5.04 18.14 -30.61
C THR A 78 4.63 17.52 -29.29
N VAL A 79 4.65 18.35 -28.24
CA VAL A 79 3.77 18.16 -27.08
C VAL A 79 2.59 19.09 -27.28
N PHE A 80 1.37 18.57 -27.16
CA PHE A 80 0.15 19.36 -27.29
C PHE A 80 -0.80 19.05 -26.14
N LYS A 81 -1.79 19.93 -25.95
CA LYS A 81 -2.89 19.70 -25.04
C LYS A 81 -4.24 19.84 -25.73
N VAL A 82 -5.22 19.08 -25.26
CA VAL A 82 -6.61 19.13 -25.71
C VAL A 82 -7.51 19.34 -24.50
N SER A 83 -8.35 20.38 -24.53
CA SER A 83 -9.37 20.56 -23.49
C SER A 83 -10.46 19.49 -23.57
N SER A 84 -11.22 19.31 -22.50
CA SER A 84 -12.39 18.40 -22.52
C SER A 84 -13.46 18.80 -23.54
N GLY A 85 -13.42 20.04 -24.04
CA GLY A 85 -14.29 20.54 -25.11
C GLY A 85 -13.68 20.44 -26.51
N GLY A 86 -12.52 19.81 -26.68
CA GLY A 86 -11.90 19.57 -27.99
C GLY A 86 -10.93 20.64 -28.48
N THR A 87 -10.74 21.75 -27.76
CA THR A 87 -9.77 22.77 -28.19
C THR A 87 -8.34 22.26 -28.06
N VAL A 88 -7.61 22.20 -29.18
CA VAL A 88 -6.20 21.79 -29.25
C VAL A 88 -5.26 23.01 -29.11
N THR A 89 -4.13 22.83 -28.43
CA THR A 89 -3.05 23.81 -28.34
C THR A 89 -1.71 23.11 -28.37
N VAL A 90 -0.83 23.51 -29.30
CA VAL A 90 0.58 23.06 -29.29
C VAL A 90 1.28 23.73 -28.12
N VAL A 91 1.83 22.92 -27.22
CA VAL A 91 2.53 23.36 -26.00
C VAL A 91 4.02 23.50 -26.26
N HIS A 92 4.59 22.60 -27.07
CA HIS A 92 5.98 22.62 -27.48
C HIS A 92 6.15 21.98 -28.85
N SER A 93 7.07 22.51 -29.65
CA SER A 93 7.49 21.93 -30.93
C SER A 93 8.96 21.60 -30.84
N PHE A 94 9.27 20.31 -30.91
CA PHE A 94 10.66 19.85 -30.93
C PHE A 94 11.36 20.32 -32.21
N ASP A 95 12.67 20.47 -32.22
CA ASP A 95 13.47 20.92 -33.35
C ASP A 95 14.60 19.95 -33.77
N GLY A 96 14.66 18.78 -33.12
CA GLY A 96 15.70 17.77 -33.31
C GLY A 96 16.84 17.89 -32.30
N THR A 97 17.17 19.10 -31.85
CA THR A 97 18.22 19.32 -30.82
C THR A 97 17.71 19.12 -29.41
N ASP A 98 16.41 19.33 -29.19
CA ASP A 98 15.67 19.09 -27.95
C ASP A 98 14.76 17.84 -28.02
N GLY A 99 14.90 17.06 -29.09
CA GLY A 99 14.17 15.80 -29.30
C GLY A 99 13.59 15.66 -30.69
N SER A 100 13.22 14.44 -31.07
CA SER A 100 12.44 14.15 -32.26
C SER A 100 11.74 12.79 -32.15
N ASN A 101 10.61 12.64 -32.85
CA ASN A 101 9.80 11.41 -32.83
C ASN A 101 9.35 11.09 -31.39
N ALA A 102 8.54 12.00 -30.82
CA ALA A 102 8.00 11.86 -29.48
C ALA A 102 6.96 10.74 -29.45
N ILE A 103 7.34 9.62 -28.83
CA ILE A 103 6.52 8.43 -28.70
C ILE A 103 6.56 7.96 -27.25
N GLY A 104 5.45 7.42 -26.78
CA GLY A 104 5.31 6.95 -25.41
C GLY A 104 4.41 7.82 -24.54
N GLY A 105 4.02 9.02 -24.98
CA GLY A 105 3.00 9.82 -24.31
C GLY A 105 3.48 10.47 -23.01
N MET A 106 2.53 11.06 -22.27
CA MET A 106 2.85 11.93 -21.13
C MET A 106 2.50 11.29 -19.78
N THR A 107 3.15 11.76 -18.72
CA THR A 107 2.82 11.42 -17.33
C THR A 107 2.82 12.67 -16.46
N LEU A 108 1.74 12.88 -15.70
CA LEU A 108 1.66 13.98 -14.75
C LEU A 108 2.52 13.68 -13.50
N GLY A 109 3.47 14.56 -13.24
CA GLY A 109 4.32 14.53 -12.06
C GLY A 109 3.64 15.06 -10.79
N THR A 110 4.17 14.67 -9.62
CA THR A 110 3.71 15.18 -8.32
C THR A 110 4.11 16.64 -8.08
N ASP A 111 5.01 17.17 -8.90
CA ASP A 111 5.38 18.58 -8.97
C ASP A 111 4.42 19.41 -9.86
N GLY A 112 3.58 18.76 -10.67
CA GLY A 112 2.62 19.39 -11.59
C GLY A 112 3.16 19.62 -13.00
N ASN A 113 4.40 19.17 -13.27
CA ASN A 113 4.93 19.13 -14.62
C ASN A 113 4.54 17.82 -15.31
N LEU A 114 4.60 17.81 -16.64
CA LEU A 114 4.38 16.62 -17.45
C LEU A 114 5.74 16.05 -17.84
N TYR A 115 5.84 14.73 -17.85
CA TYR A 115 7.07 13.99 -18.13
C TYR A 115 6.86 13.09 -19.34
N GLY A 116 7.80 13.11 -20.26
CA GLY A 116 7.73 12.41 -21.54
C GLY A 116 9.12 12.02 -22.03
N ASN A 117 9.17 11.45 -23.23
CA ASN A 117 10.42 11.07 -23.84
C ASN A 117 10.35 11.14 -25.36
N THR A 118 11.50 11.33 -26.01
CA THR A 118 11.59 11.30 -27.47
C THR A 118 12.46 10.15 -27.92
N TRP A 119 11.99 9.42 -28.93
CA TRP A 119 12.72 8.27 -29.46
C TRP A 119 14.06 8.66 -30.07
N SER A 120 14.18 9.86 -30.63
CA SER A 120 15.39 10.32 -31.32
C SER A 120 15.67 11.78 -31.01
N GLY A 121 16.72 12.33 -31.60
CA GLY A 121 17.14 13.71 -31.39
C GLY A 121 17.82 13.89 -30.04
N GLY A 122 17.76 15.11 -29.52
CA GLY A 122 18.56 15.51 -28.36
C GLY A 122 20.01 15.79 -28.74
N THR A 123 20.81 16.22 -27.78
CA THR A 123 22.21 16.64 -28.03
C THR A 123 23.12 15.50 -28.50
N LEU A 124 22.68 14.25 -28.34
CA LEU A 124 23.41 13.04 -28.71
C LEU A 124 22.71 12.19 -29.79
N GLY A 125 21.53 12.62 -30.27
CA GLY A 125 20.78 11.97 -31.35
C GLY A 125 20.03 10.69 -30.97
N ASN A 126 20.28 10.11 -29.78
CA ASN A 126 19.67 8.85 -29.33
C ASN A 126 18.39 9.05 -28.51
N GLY A 127 17.79 10.24 -28.53
CA GLY A 127 16.60 10.56 -27.74
C GLY A 127 16.91 11.04 -26.33
N LEU A 128 15.88 11.53 -25.64
CA LEU A 128 15.97 12.05 -24.28
C LEU A 128 14.73 11.73 -23.45
N VAL A 129 14.91 11.77 -22.13
CA VAL A 129 13.80 12.00 -21.19
C VAL A 129 13.73 13.48 -20.90
N PHE A 130 12.53 14.04 -20.89
CA PHE A 130 12.29 15.45 -20.56
C PHE A 130 11.19 15.64 -19.53
N LYS A 131 11.11 16.84 -18.98
CA LYS A 131 9.92 17.37 -18.32
C LYS A 131 9.49 18.67 -18.98
N ILE A 132 8.20 18.97 -18.91
CA ILE A 132 7.64 20.18 -19.47
C ILE A 132 6.60 20.79 -18.51
N THR A 133 6.65 22.11 -18.35
CA THR A 133 5.61 22.83 -17.59
C THR A 133 4.33 22.94 -18.43
N PRO A 134 3.13 23.09 -17.82
CA PRO A 134 1.90 23.40 -18.56
C PRO A 134 1.99 24.65 -19.46
N ALA A 135 2.94 25.55 -19.17
CA ALA A 135 3.22 26.77 -19.95
C ALA A 135 4.20 26.55 -21.13
N GLY A 136 4.67 25.33 -21.38
CA GLY A 136 5.53 25.01 -22.53
C GLY A 136 7.03 25.13 -22.30
N VAL A 137 7.48 25.32 -21.05
CA VAL A 137 8.92 25.30 -20.74
C VAL A 137 9.40 23.85 -20.62
N GLU A 138 10.11 23.37 -21.65
CA GLU A 138 10.78 22.08 -21.70
C GLU A 138 12.08 22.11 -20.88
N THR A 139 12.45 20.95 -20.32
CA THR A 139 13.73 20.74 -19.67
C THR A 139 14.18 19.30 -19.90
N ALA A 140 15.26 19.15 -20.67
CA ALA A 140 15.91 17.86 -20.85
C ALA A 140 16.42 17.34 -19.49
N LEU A 141 15.98 16.14 -19.12
CA LEU A 141 16.41 15.46 -17.89
C LEU A 141 17.60 14.56 -18.14
N HIS A 142 17.61 13.83 -19.26
CA HIS A 142 18.72 12.96 -19.65
C HIS A 142 18.75 12.76 -21.17
N ASN A 143 19.89 13.03 -21.80
CA ASN A 143 20.14 12.70 -23.21
C ASN A 143 20.88 11.35 -23.27
N PHE A 144 20.35 10.38 -24.01
CA PHE A 144 20.94 9.05 -24.08
C PHE A 144 22.22 9.03 -24.91
N ALA A 145 23.26 8.38 -24.38
CA ALA A 145 24.57 8.31 -25.03
C ALA A 145 24.83 6.96 -25.71
N ASN A 146 24.02 5.93 -25.42
CA ASN A 146 24.28 4.54 -25.80
C ASN A 146 25.64 4.04 -25.29
N THR A 147 26.05 4.50 -24.11
CA THR A 147 27.32 4.11 -23.45
C THR A 147 27.07 3.24 -22.22
N GLY A 148 25.98 2.46 -22.23
CA GLY A 148 25.50 1.64 -21.11
C GLY A 148 24.20 2.14 -20.45
N ASP A 149 23.69 3.29 -20.91
CA ASP A 149 22.39 3.85 -20.54
C ASP A 149 21.28 3.53 -21.56
N GLY A 150 21.61 2.89 -22.68
CA GLY A 150 20.68 2.57 -23.78
C GLY A 150 20.48 3.72 -24.77
N ALA A 151 19.49 3.59 -25.65
CA ALA A 151 19.11 4.56 -26.68
C ALA A 151 17.60 4.48 -26.96
N ASN A 152 17.01 5.48 -27.60
CA ASN A 152 15.63 5.46 -28.08
C ASN A 152 14.60 5.09 -27.00
N PRO A 153 14.43 5.92 -25.96
CA PRO A 153 13.32 5.74 -25.02
C PRO A 153 11.98 5.81 -25.78
N ALA A 154 11.03 4.95 -25.43
CA ALA A 154 9.85 4.69 -26.28
C ALA A 154 8.49 4.62 -25.60
N ASN A 155 8.45 4.33 -24.29
CA ASN A 155 7.21 3.98 -23.58
C ASN A 155 6.85 5.06 -22.56
N VAL A 156 5.60 5.06 -22.08
CA VAL A 156 5.13 5.99 -21.03
C VAL A 156 6.00 5.82 -19.79
N LEU A 157 6.51 6.93 -19.25
CA LEU A 157 7.24 6.91 -17.99
C LEU A 157 6.31 6.59 -16.83
N VAL A 158 6.59 5.52 -16.09
CA VAL A 158 5.80 5.18 -14.91
C VAL A 158 6.27 5.99 -13.71
N GLN A 159 5.37 6.76 -13.11
CA GLN A 159 5.67 7.45 -11.86
C GLN A 159 5.61 6.48 -10.67
N GLY A 160 6.71 6.37 -9.92
CA GLY A 160 6.72 5.80 -8.56
C GLY A 160 6.90 6.91 -7.51
N THR A 161 7.37 6.55 -6.31
CA THR A 161 7.58 7.51 -5.22
C THR A 161 8.72 8.50 -5.52
N GLY A 162 8.41 9.60 -6.20
CA GLY A 162 9.37 10.68 -6.54
C GLY A 162 10.37 10.32 -7.64
N LEU A 163 10.13 9.23 -8.37
CA LEU A 163 11.00 8.72 -9.45
C LEU A 163 10.13 8.34 -10.65
N PHE A 164 10.71 8.40 -11.84
CA PHE A 164 10.11 7.90 -13.07
C PHE A 164 10.89 6.70 -13.58
N TYR A 165 10.18 5.69 -14.08
CA TYR A 165 10.75 4.45 -14.61
C TYR A 165 10.40 4.31 -16.08
N GLY A 166 11.35 3.83 -16.87
CA GLY A 166 11.14 3.62 -18.30
C GLY A 166 12.08 2.57 -18.87
N THR A 167 11.90 2.32 -20.16
CA THR A 167 12.74 1.44 -20.97
C THR A 167 13.26 2.21 -22.18
N THR A 168 14.46 1.83 -22.60
CA THR A 168 15.02 2.18 -23.91
C THR A 168 14.65 1.10 -24.93
N ASN A 169 14.70 1.38 -26.22
CA ASN A 169 14.47 0.41 -27.29
C ASN A 169 15.63 0.46 -28.31
N ASN A 170 15.78 -0.58 -29.14
CA ASN A 170 16.58 -0.54 -30.37
C ASN A 170 18.07 -0.16 -30.20
N SER A 171 18.68 -0.59 -29.09
CA SER A 171 20.10 -0.42 -28.82
C SER A 171 20.82 -1.77 -28.73
N SER A 172 22.15 -1.76 -28.84
CA SER A 172 22.96 -2.97 -28.61
C SER A 172 22.89 -3.47 -27.16
N ALA A 173 22.44 -2.61 -26.24
CA ALA A 173 22.29 -2.87 -24.82
C ALA A 173 21.03 -2.18 -24.30
N GLU A 174 19.88 -2.82 -24.52
CA GLU A 174 18.58 -2.32 -24.07
C GLU A 174 18.52 -2.29 -22.54
N THR A 175 17.96 -1.23 -21.96
CA THR A 175 17.92 -1.01 -20.52
C THR A 175 16.54 -0.69 -19.98
N ALA A 176 16.31 -1.09 -18.73
CA ALA A 176 15.35 -0.44 -17.85
C ALA A 176 16.09 0.58 -16.98
N PHE A 177 15.51 1.75 -16.79
CA PHE A 177 16.11 2.82 -16.03
C PHE A 177 15.12 3.45 -15.05
N LYS A 178 15.67 4.21 -14.10
CA LYS A 178 14.93 5.21 -13.32
C LYS A 178 15.57 6.57 -13.48
N VAL A 179 14.77 7.62 -13.39
CA VAL A 179 15.23 9.02 -13.46
C VAL A 179 14.55 9.85 -12.38
N THR A 180 15.31 10.76 -11.78
CA THR A 180 14.79 11.74 -10.82
C THR A 180 14.22 12.97 -11.54
N PRO A 181 13.30 13.74 -10.92
CA PRO A 181 12.87 15.05 -11.43
C PRO A 181 14.00 16.08 -11.65
N ALA A 182 15.18 15.80 -11.09
CA ALA A 182 16.40 16.60 -11.22
C ALA A 182 17.34 16.10 -12.34
N GLY A 183 16.98 15.05 -13.08
CA GLY A 183 17.74 14.55 -14.23
C GLY A 183 18.80 13.50 -13.92
N VAL A 184 18.87 13.00 -12.69
CA VAL A 184 19.77 11.88 -12.37
C VAL A 184 19.15 10.56 -12.86
N LEU A 185 19.72 9.99 -13.94
CA LEU A 185 19.36 8.67 -14.46
C LEU A 185 20.18 7.56 -13.80
N THR A 186 19.57 6.39 -13.60
CA THR A 186 20.22 5.17 -13.14
C THR A 186 19.71 3.98 -13.95
N THR A 187 20.61 3.30 -14.64
CA THR A 187 20.32 2.00 -15.26
C THR A 187 20.04 0.96 -14.16
N LEU A 188 18.88 0.31 -14.24
CA LEU A 188 18.46 -0.73 -13.32
C LEU A 188 18.87 -2.11 -13.81
N HIS A 189 18.66 -2.38 -15.09
CA HIS A 189 18.94 -3.66 -15.71
C HIS A 189 19.27 -3.45 -17.19
N THR A 190 20.18 -4.25 -17.73
CA THR A 190 20.46 -4.34 -19.16
C THR A 190 19.92 -5.68 -19.66
N PHE A 191 18.95 -5.65 -20.56
CA PHE A 191 18.24 -6.83 -21.02
C PHE A 191 19.12 -7.70 -21.92
N SER A 192 19.09 -8.99 -21.64
CA SER A 192 19.69 -10.03 -22.49
C SER A 192 18.63 -10.69 -23.38
N SER A 193 19.05 -11.42 -24.40
CA SER A 193 18.12 -12.21 -25.23
C SER A 193 17.30 -13.23 -24.43
N ALA A 194 17.80 -13.68 -23.28
CA ALA A 194 17.08 -14.58 -22.38
C ALA A 194 16.01 -13.85 -21.55
N ASP A 195 16.24 -12.58 -21.21
CA ASP A 195 15.23 -11.74 -20.54
C ASP A 195 14.13 -11.34 -21.52
N GLY A 196 14.50 -11.15 -22.78
CA GLY A 196 13.67 -10.59 -23.84
C GLY A 196 14.28 -9.29 -24.38
N GLN A 197 13.77 -8.79 -25.51
CA GLN A 197 14.21 -7.57 -26.18
C GLN A 197 13.00 -6.78 -26.71
N ALA A 198 13.21 -5.49 -27.03
CA ALA A 198 12.17 -4.52 -27.37
C ALA A 198 11.14 -4.44 -26.23
N GLY A 199 11.62 -3.92 -25.09
CA GLY A 199 10.92 -3.77 -23.85
C GLY A 199 9.83 -2.72 -23.93
N GLY A 200 8.67 -3.11 -23.44
CA GLY A 200 7.47 -2.30 -23.50
C GLY A 200 7.13 -1.58 -22.21
N GLN A 201 5.84 -1.23 -22.08
CA GLN A 201 5.31 -0.46 -20.97
C GLN A 201 5.56 -1.16 -19.63
N LEU A 202 6.16 -0.42 -18.70
CA LEU A 202 6.34 -0.86 -17.32
C LEU A 202 5.09 -0.63 -16.49
N PHE A 203 4.96 -1.36 -15.39
CA PHE A 203 3.92 -1.20 -14.38
C PHE A 203 4.52 -1.39 -12.98
N LEU A 204 4.22 -0.49 -12.04
CA LEU A 204 4.65 -0.63 -10.65
C LEU A 204 3.56 -1.38 -9.85
N GLY A 205 3.85 -2.62 -9.47
CA GLY A 205 2.96 -3.46 -8.69
C GLY A 205 2.80 -3.02 -7.25
N SER A 206 1.66 -3.37 -6.64
CA SER A 206 1.40 -3.14 -5.21
C SER A 206 2.40 -3.83 -4.27
N ASP A 207 3.15 -4.81 -4.77
CA ASP A 207 4.21 -5.50 -4.03
C ASP A 207 5.58 -4.79 -4.12
N GLY A 208 5.61 -3.59 -4.71
CA GLY A 208 6.81 -2.75 -4.85
C GLY A 208 7.76 -3.16 -5.98
N ASN A 209 7.40 -4.16 -6.80
CA ASN A 209 8.19 -4.57 -7.95
C ASN A 209 7.65 -3.95 -9.24
N ILE A 210 8.54 -3.88 -10.23
CA ILE A 210 8.25 -3.43 -11.59
C ILE A 210 7.89 -4.67 -12.41
N TYR A 211 6.85 -4.55 -13.23
CA TYR A 211 6.37 -5.57 -14.14
C TYR A 211 6.37 -5.02 -15.56
N GLY A 212 6.52 -5.88 -16.54
CA GLY A 212 6.50 -5.48 -17.94
C GLY A 212 6.58 -6.69 -18.86
N GLY A 213 6.59 -6.42 -20.16
CA GLY A 213 6.81 -7.44 -21.18
C GLY A 213 7.77 -6.99 -22.26
N MET A 214 8.19 -7.96 -23.05
CA MET A 214 9.20 -7.84 -24.09
C MET A 214 8.63 -8.34 -25.41
N ASN A 215 8.95 -7.67 -26.51
CA ASN A 215 8.41 -8.06 -27.80
C ASN A 215 9.11 -9.28 -28.42
N GLN A 216 10.40 -9.47 -28.13
CA GLN A 216 11.21 -10.53 -28.73
C GLN A 216 12.06 -11.25 -27.68
N GLY A 217 12.73 -12.32 -28.09
CA GLY A 217 13.63 -13.08 -27.22
C GLY A 217 12.89 -14.04 -26.29
N GLY A 218 13.51 -14.36 -25.15
CA GLY A 218 13.06 -15.45 -24.29
C GLY A 218 13.35 -16.83 -24.89
N GLN A 219 12.85 -17.87 -24.23
CA GLN A 219 13.12 -19.27 -24.58
C GLN A 219 12.70 -19.64 -26.01
N PHE A 220 11.61 -19.05 -26.51
CA PHE A 220 11.04 -19.38 -27.82
C PHE A 220 11.20 -18.26 -28.85
N GLY A 221 11.76 -17.11 -28.46
CA GLY A 221 11.97 -15.97 -29.35
C GLY A 221 10.77 -15.02 -29.52
N TYR A 222 9.60 -15.33 -28.93
CA TYR A 222 8.35 -14.56 -29.09
C TYR A 222 8.06 -13.56 -27.97
N GLY A 223 9.06 -13.26 -27.14
CA GLY A 223 8.93 -12.33 -26.03
C GLY A 223 8.66 -12.98 -24.67
N THR A 224 8.66 -12.14 -23.64
CA THR A 224 8.51 -12.55 -22.24
C THR A 224 7.60 -11.60 -21.47
N ALA A 225 7.05 -12.10 -20.37
CA ALA A 225 6.54 -11.26 -19.28
C ALA A 225 7.48 -11.41 -18.08
N PHE A 226 7.82 -10.32 -17.41
CA PHE A 226 8.81 -10.33 -16.33
C PHE A 226 8.37 -9.55 -15.10
N LYS A 227 9.08 -9.81 -14.00
CA LYS A 227 9.06 -9.06 -12.76
C LYS A 227 10.48 -8.62 -12.41
N MET A 228 10.65 -7.39 -11.93
CA MET A 228 11.93 -6.81 -11.59
C MET A 228 11.83 -6.02 -10.28
N THR A 229 12.78 -6.21 -9.37
CA THR A 229 12.88 -5.36 -8.17
C THR A 229 13.29 -3.93 -8.55
N THR A 230 12.99 -2.93 -7.73
CA THR A 230 13.47 -1.54 -7.95
C THR A 230 14.99 -1.37 -7.82
N ALA A 231 15.70 -2.43 -7.43
CA ALA A 231 17.16 -2.54 -7.45
C ALA A 231 17.71 -3.23 -8.71
N GLY A 232 16.85 -3.62 -9.66
CA GLY A 232 17.26 -4.17 -10.96
C GLY A 232 17.28 -5.70 -11.08
N LYS A 233 17.03 -6.45 -10.01
CA LYS A 233 16.96 -7.92 -10.10
C LYS A 233 15.71 -8.37 -10.88
N LEU A 234 15.89 -8.91 -12.08
CA LEU A 234 14.85 -9.40 -12.98
C LEU A 234 14.59 -10.91 -12.83
N THR A 235 13.33 -11.31 -12.98
CA THR A 235 12.84 -12.68 -13.10
C THR A 235 11.85 -12.77 -14.26
N VAL A 236 12.13 -13.64 -15.24
CA VAL A 236 11.17 -13.99 -16.29
C VAL A 236 10.05 -14.82 -15.68
N LEU A 237 8.80 -14.36 -15.82
CA LEU A 237 7.60 -15.02 -15.30
C LEU A 237 6.94 -15.93 -16.34
N HIS A 238 7.00 -15.54 -17.61
CA HIS A 238 6.44 -16.32 -18.73
C HIS A 238 7.26 -16.14 -20.00
N ASN A 239 7.43 -17.22 -20.77
CA ASN A 239 8.02 -17.19 -22.11
C ASN A 239 6.91 -17.53 -23.11
N PHE A 240 6.57 -16.58 -23.97
CA PHE A 240 5.53 -16.76 -24.97
C PHE A 240 6.00 -17.67 -26.09
N ASN A 241 5.10 -18.46 -26.67
CA ASN A 241 5.41 -19.50 -27.65
C ASN A 241 4.64 -19.37 -28.97
N ASN A 242 4.10 -18.18 -29.25
CA ASN A 242 3.22 -17.86 -30.38
C ASN A 242 1.81 -18.46 -30.31
N THR A 243 1.60 -19.61 -29.65
CA THR A 243 0.24 -20.16 -29.46
C THR A 243 -0.50 -19.54 -28.28
N ASP A 244 0.23 -18.98 -27.32
CA ASP A 244 -0.29 -18.32 -26.12
C ASP A 244 0.00 -16.80 -26.10
N GLY A 245 0.39 -16.26 -27.24
CA GLY A 245 0.76 -14.85 -27.45
C GLY A 245 2.13 -14.70 -28.08
N ASN A 246 2.40 -13.51 -28.58
CA ASN A 246 3.64 -13.06 -29.21
C ASN A 246 3.69 -11.53 -29.15
N GLN A 247 4.86 -10.95 -28.89
CA GLN A 247 5.03 -9.50 -28.73
C GLN A 247 4.26 -8.94 -27.51
N ALA A 248 4.85 -9.08 -26.32
CA ALA A 248 4.20 -8.74 -25.04
C ALA A 248 4.58 -7.35 -24.48
N ALA A 249 5.13 -6.45 -25.30
CA ALA A 249 5.44 -5.07 -24.91
C ALA A 249 4.25 -4.20 -24.44
N PRO A 250 2.98 -4.47 -24.80
CA PRO A 250 1.83 -3.72 -24.26
C PRO A 250 1.68 -3.71 -22.72
N GLY A 251 2.60 -4.31 -21.96
CA GLY A 251 2.62 -4.19 -20.51
C GLY A 251 1.42 -4.87 -19.84
N MET A 252 1.10 -4.45 -18.62
CA MET A 252 0.04 -5.05 -17.82
C MET A 252 -0.48 -4.13 -16.73
N VAL A 253 -1.66 -4.44 -16.20
CA VAL A 253 -2.26 -3.79 -15.04
C VAL A 253 -2.61 -4.79 -13.96
N GLN A 254 -2.52 -4.39 -12.69
CA GLN A 254 -2.87 -5.27 -11.57
C GLN A 254 -4.31 -5.06 -11.13
N VAL A 255 -5.15 -6.09 -11.26
CA VAL A 255 -6.54 -6.08 -10.76
C VAL A 255 -6.60 -6.34 -9.25
N ALA A 256 -7.74 -6.04 -8.62
CA ALA A 256 -7.94 -6.17 -7.17
C ALA A 256 -7.70 -7.59 -6.61
N THR A 257 -7.76 -8.64 -7.45
CA THR A 257 -7.43 -10.02 -7.06
C THR A 257 -5.93 -10.28 -6.91
N GLY A 258 -5.09 -9.28 -7.21
CA GLY A 258 -3.62 -9.38 -7.20
C GLY A 258 -3.03 -9.95 -8.48
N LYS A 259 -3.86 -10.43 -9.41
CA LYS A 259 -3.44 -10.86 -10.76
C LYS A 259 -3.08 -9.65 -11.62
N PHE A 260 -2.15 -9.86 -12.54
CA PHE A 260 -1.79 -8.94 -13.60
C PHE A 260 -2.50 -9.36 -14.88
N PHE A 261 -3.12 -8.41 -15.54
CA PHE A 261 -3.80 -8.60 -16.82
C PHE A 261 -2.99 -7.85 -17.86
N GLY A 262 -2.50 -8.58 -18.85
CA GLY A 262 -1.69 -8.03 -19.94
C GLY A 262 -2.24 -8.44 -21.29
N ALA A 263 -1.64 -7.91 -22.35
CA ALA A 263 -1.97 -8.23 -23.72
C ALA A 263 -0.71 -8.55 -24.53
N THR A 264 -0.89 -9.26 -25.63
CA THR A 264 0.15 -9.45 -26.64
C THR A 264 -0.36 -8.94 -27.98
N GLU A 265 0.52 -8.29 -28.75
CA GLU A 265 0.14 -7.70 -30.04
C GLU A 265 -0.24 -8.76 -31.06
N LEU A 266 0.44 -9.91 -31.05
CA LEU A 266 0.27 -10.99 -32.01
C LEU A 266 0.18 -12.36 -31.32
N GLY A 267 0.03 -13.41 -32.12
CA GLY A 267 -0.02 -14.80 -31.66
C GLY A 267 -1.42 -15.22 -31.20
N GLY A 268 -1.50 -16.29 -30.41
CA GLY A 268 -2.77 -16.92 -30.07
C GLY A 268 -3.25 -17.87 -31.16
N THR A 269 -4.47 -18.41 -31.01
CA THR A 269 -5.03 -19.41 -31.94
C THR A 269 -5.31 -18.88 -33.36
N THR A 270 -5.39 -17.57 -33.51
CA THR A 270 -5.69 -16.84 -34.76
C THR A 270 -4.51 -16.02 -35.27
N GLY A 271 -3.48 -15.81 -34.43
CA GLY A 271 -2.35 -14.93 -34.73
C GLY A 271 -2.59 -13.45 -34.43
N ASP A 272 -3.80 -13.07 -34.00
CA ASP A 272 -4.25 -11.68 -33.85
C ASP A 272 -3.98 -11.07 -32.45
N GLY A 273 -3.38 -11.83 -31.53
CA GLY A 273 -3.08 -11.40 -30.17
C GLY A 273 -3.97 -12.05 -29.11
N VAL A 274 -3.54 -11.92 -27.85
CA VAL A 274 -4.30 -12.42 -26.69
C VAL A 274 -4.39 -11.38 -25.59
N VAL A 275 -5.43 -11.50 -24.76
CA VAL A 275 -5.40 -10.97 -23.39
C VAL A 275 -5.17 -12.13 -22.44
N TYR A 276 -4.25 -11.95 -21.49
CA TYR A 276 -3.84 -12.98 -20.56
C TYR A 276 -3.90 -12.50 -19.11
N SER A 277 -3.87 -13.46 -18.18
CA SER A 277 -3.66 -13.21 -16.75
C SER A 277 -2.35 -13.85 -16.29
N LEU A 278 -1.69 -13.21 -15.33
CA LEU A 278 -0.43 -13.62 -14.76
C LEU A 278 -0.41 -13.35 -13.25
N THR A 279 0.18 -14.22 -12.44
CA THR A 279 0.42 -13.94 -11.02
C THR A 279 1.86 -13.48 -10.79
N SER A 280 2.13 -12.85 -9.65
CA SER A 280 3.50 -12.49 -9.24
C SER A 280 4.45 -13.69 -9.09
N SER A 281 3.91 -14.91 -9.04
CA SER A 281 4.65 -16.18 -9.01
C SER A 281 4.78 -16.86 -10.38
N GLY A 282 4.24 -16.28 -11.45
CA GLY A 282 4.35 -16.82 -12.81
C GLY A 282 3.23 -17.77 -13.23
N THR A 283 2.11 -17.84 -12.51
CA THR A 283 0.95 -18.63 -12.99
C THR A 283 0.26 -17.86 -14.11
N PHE A 284 0.28 -18.43 -15.32
CA PHE A 284 -0.21 -17.82 -16.56
C PHE A 284 -1.50 -18.48 -17.07
N ALA A 285 -2.40 -17.69 -17.66
CA ALA A 285 -3.55 -18.20 -18.42
C ALA A 285 -4.00 -17.21 -19.50
N VAL A 286 -4.28 -17.70 -20.71
CA VAL A 286 -4.96 -16.93 -21.76
C VAL A 286 -6.43 -16.74 -21.36
N LEU A 287 -6.91 -15.50 -21.41
CA LEU A 287 -8.30 -15.14 -21.12
C LEU A 287 -9.13 -15.01 -22.40
N HIS A 288 -8.54 -14.48 -23.46
CA HIS A 288 -9.19 -14.29 -24.76
C HIS A 288 -8.18 -14.36 -25.90
N ASN A 289 -8.57 -15.00 -27.01
CA ASN A 289 -7.83 -14.94 -28.29
C ASN A 289 -8.60 -14.02 -29.22
N PHE A 290 -7.94 -12.98 -29.73
CA PHE A 290 -8.57 -12.04 -30.65
C PHE A 290 -8.76 -12.65 -32.03
N SER A 291 -9.59 -12.02 -32.85
CA SER A 291 -9.69 -12.28 -34.27
C SER A 291 -9.91 -10.97 -35.01
N SER A 292 -9.05 -10.70 -35.99
CA SER A 292 -9.12 -9.54 -36.87
C SER A 292 -10.49 -9.40 -37.55
N ALA A 293 -11.21 -10.51 -37.76
CA ALA A 293 -12.54 -10.51 -38.35
C ALA A 293 -13.67 -10.05 -37.41
N THR A 294 -13.51 -10.18 -36.08
CA THR A 294 -14.61 -9.95 -35.12
C THR A 294 -14.32 -8.87 -34.11
N ASP A 295 -13.20 -8.93 -33.42
CA ASP A 295 -12.90 -8.10 -32.25
C ASP A 295 -11.56 -7.36 -32.34
N GLY A 296 -10.75 -7.61 -33.37
CA GLY A 296 -9.58 -6.81 -33.72
C GLY A 296 -8.26 -7.58 -33.67
N HIS A 297 -7.15 -6.88 -33.86
CA HIS A 297 -5.78 -7.40 -33.70
C HIS A 297 -4.80 -6.29 -33.31
N GLN A 298 -3.56 -6.65 -32.96
CA GLN A 298 -2.54 -5.75 -32.38
C GLN A 298 -3.07 -5.06 -31.13
N VAL A 299 -3.24 -5.87 -30.09
CA VAL A 299 -3.81 -5.48 -28.82
C VAL A 299 -2.77 -4.70 -28.01
N LEU A 300 -3.13 -3.48 -27.59
CA LEU A 300 -2.23 -2.57 -26.90
C LEU A 300 -2.51 -2.50 -25.39
N THR A 301 -1.79 -1.60 -24.72
CA THR A 301 -1.65 -1.61 -23.27
C THR A 301 -3.01 -1.48 -22.56
N PRO A 302 -3.38 -2.46 -21.71
CA PRO A 302 -4.61 -2.35 -20.95
C PRO A 302 -4.52 -1.29 -19.85
N MET A 303 -5.67 -0.74 -19.48
CA MET A 303 -5.88 0.16 -18.35
C MET A 303 -6.86 -0.48 -17.36
N LEU A 304 -6.63 -0.30 -16.06
CA LEU A 304 -7.61 -0.61 -15.02
C LEU A 304 -8.50 0.62 -14.76
N ALA A 305 -9.81 0.49 -14.94
CA ALA A 305 -10.76 1.55 -14.63
C ALA A 305 -11.32 1.45 -13.19
N THR A 306 -12.01 2.50 -12.74
CA THR A 306 -12.57 2.60 -11.38
C THR A 306 -13.68 1.60 -11.06
N ASP A 307 -14.28 0.96 -12.06
CA ASP A 307 -15.24 -0.14 -11.86
C ASP A 307 -14.54 -1.50 -11.61
N GLY A 308 -13.21 -1.50 -11.57
CA GLY A 308 -12.38 -2.68 -11.36
C GLY A 308 -12.19 -3.55 -12.61
N ASN A 309 -12.76 -3.17 -13.75
CA ASN A 309 -12.58 -3.88 -15.01
C ASN A 309 -11.37 -3.34 -15.78
N VAL A 310 -10.81 -4.21 -16.60
CA VAL A 310 -9.68 -3.89 -17.48
C VAL A 310 -10.22 -3.51 -18.84
N TYR A 311 -9.75 -2.39 -19.38
CA TYR A 311 -10.10 -1.89 -20.70
C TYR A 311 -8.84 -1.83 -21.55
N GLY A 312 -8.97 -2.03 -22.85
CA GLY A 312 -7.85 -1.86 -23.78
C GLY A 312 -8.35 -1.68 -25.19
N VAL A 313 -7.41 -1.52 -26.12
CA VAL A 313 -7.72 -1.30 -27.53
C VAL A 313 -7.08 -2.39 -28.39
N ALA A 314 -7.76 -2.75 -29.47
CA ALA A 314 -7.17 -3.44 -30.60
C ALA A 314 -7.01 -2.42 -31.74
N LEU A 315 -5.79 -2.26 -32.26
CA LEU A 315 -5.46 -1.21 -33.24
C LEU A 315 -6.28 -1.27 -34.52
N SER A 316 -6.62 -2.46 -35.00
CA SER A 316 -7.33 -2.59 -36.28
C SER A 316 -8.07 -3.92 -36.38
N GLY A 317 -8.82 -4.12 -37.47
CA GLY A 317 -9.75 -5.25 -37.56
C GLY A 317 -11.09 -4.92 -36.89
N GLY A 318 -11.81 -5.96 -36.47
CA GLY A 318 -13.20 -5.83 -36.04
C GLY A 318 -14.15 -5.64 -37.23
N SER A 319 -15.45 -5.52 -36.96
CA SER A 319 -16.48 -5.50 -38.02
C SER A 319 -16.36 -4.34 -39.02
N ALA A 320 -15.66 -3.26 -38.66
CA ALA A 320 -15.39 -2.10 -39.51
C ALA A 320 -13.91 -1.98 -39.93
N SER A 321 -13.06 -2.95 -39.59
CA SER A 321 -11.61 -2.96 -39.86
C SER A 321 -10.80 -1.82 -39.20
N CYS A 322 -11.43 -1.01 -38.35
CA CYS A 322 -10.85 0.19 -37.74
C CYS A 322 -10.41 0.04 -36.28
N GLY A 323 -10.55 -1.16 -35.71
CA GLY A 323 -10.17 -1.44 -34.32
C GLY A 323 -11.34 -1.39 -33.34
N THR A 324 -11.08 -1.75 -32.09
CA THR A 324 -12.10 -1.84 -31.04
C THR A 324 -11.58 -1.37 -29.68
N ILE A 325 -12.51 -1.03 -28.79
CA ILE A 325 -12.27 -0.97 -27.34
C ILE A 325 -12.91 -2.21 -26.71
N TYR A 326 -12.13 -2.95 -25.94
CA TYR A 326 -12.60 -4.14 -25.23
C TYR A 326 -12.60 -3.94 -23.72
N LYS A 327 -13.32 -4.82 -23.03
CA LYS A 327 -13.42 -4.92 -21.58
C LYS A 327 -13.19 -6.36 -21.14
N VAL A 328 -12.42 -6.52 -20.06
CA VAL A 328 -12.23 -7.79 -19.35
C VAL A 328 -12.55 -7.62 -17.88
N THR A 329 -13.43 -8.46 -17.34
CA THR A 329 -13.77 -8.43 -15.91
C THR A 329 -12.66 -9.06 -15.06
N PRO A 330 -12.58 -8.81 -13.74
CA PRO A 330 -11.64 -9.51 -12.86
C PRO A 330 -11.74 -11.04 -12.88
N ALA A 331 -12.90 -11.58 -13.29
CA ALA A 331 -13.12 -13.00 -13.47
C ALA A 331 -12.64 -13.54 -14.83
N GLY A 332 -12.21 -12.66 -15.73
CA GLY A 332 -11.70 -12.99 -17.07
C GLY A 332 -12.73 -12.95 -18.18
N ALA A 333 -13.94 -12.44 -17.95
CA ALA A 333 -14.97 -12.37 -19.00
C ALA A 333 -14.68 -11.21 -19.97
N PHE A 334 -14.55 -11.51 -21.26
CA PHE A 334 -14.27 -10.57 -22.35
C PHE A 334 -15.54 -10.03 -23.03
N SER A 335 -15.51 -8.78 -23.48
CA SER A 335 -16.55 -8.17 -24.30
C SER A 335 -16.01 -6.96 -25.09
N ILE A 336 -16.60 -6.67 -26.25
CA ILE A 336 -16.37 -5.41 -26.97
C ILE A 336 -17.30 -4.32 -26.42
N VAL A 337 -16.74 -3.14 -26.22
CA VAL A 337 -17.41 -1.95 -25.69
C VAL A 337 -17.62 -0.91 -26.80
N HIS A 338 -16.70 -0.80 -27.74
CA HIS A 338 -16.83 0.11 -28.87
C HIS A 338 -16.12 -0.45 -30.11
N THR A 339 -16.68 -0.20 -31.29
CA THR A 339 -16.07 -0.53 -32.57
C THR A 339 -15.89 0.77 -33.34
N PHE A 340 -14.64 1.08 -33.69
CA PHE A 340 -14.27 2.27 -34.45
C PHE A 340 -14.69 2.15 -35.92
N ASP A 341 -14.81 3.28 -36.61
CA ASP A 341 -15.13 3.34 -38.04
C ASP A 341 -14.38 4.51 -38.71
N ASN A 342 -14.38 4.58 -40.03
CA ASN A 342 -13.64 5.66 -40.71
C ASN A 342 -14.19 7.07 -40.44
N THR A 343 -15.44 7.19 -40.00
CA THR A 343 -16.10 8.48 -39.77
C THR A 343 -15.84 9.06 -38.38
N HIS A 344 -15.64 8.23 -37.37
CA HIS A 344 -15.52 8.62 -35.96
C HIS A 344 -14.16 8.20 -35.38
N GLY A 345 -13.12 8.16 -36.21
CA GLY A 345 -11.78 7.73 -35.83
C GLY A 345 -11.54 6.25 -36.11
N CYS A 346 -10.36 5.94 -36.65
CA CYS A 346 -9.89 4.63 -37.05
C CYS A 346 -8.45 4.46 -36.53
N THR A 347 -8.07 3.23 -36.17
CA THR A 347 -6.75 2.96 -35.61
C THR A 347 -6.51 3.67 -34.26
N PRO A 348 -7.21 3.29 -33.18
CA PRO A 348 -7.02 3.90 -31.86
C PRO A 348 -5.56 3.83 -31.41
N ALA A 349 -4.92 4.96 -31.13
CA ALA A 349 -3.48 5.10 -30.91
C ALA A 349 -3.01 4.65 -29.50
N GLY A 350 -3.35 3.42 -29.12
CA GLY A 350 -2.77 2.66 -28.02
C GLY A 350 -3.37 2.82 -26.64
N TYR A 351 -3.24 3.99 -26.03
CA TYR A 351 -3.57 4.14 -24.61
C TYR A 351 -4.93 4.79 -24.42
N LEU A 352 -5.70 4.23 -23.49
CA LEU A 352 -6.88 4.86 -22.91
C LEU A 352 -6.50 5.48 -21.57
N THR A 353 -7.05 6.67 -21.30
CA THR A 353 -6.97 7.31 -19.98
C THR A 353 -8.36 7.50 -19.43
N GLN A 354 -8.61 6.99 -18.22
CA GLN A 354 -9.79 7.37 -17.47
C GLN A 354 -9.53 8.70 -16.78
N SER A 355 -10.25 9.74 -17.20
CA SER A 355 -10.20 11.05 -16.56
C SER A 355 -10.98 11.04 -15.24
N THR A 356 -10.68 11.99 -14.35
CA THR A 356 -11.38 12.16 -13.08
C THR A 356 -12.89 12.42 -13.25
N ASP A 357 -13.34 12.87 -14.44
CA ASP A 357 -14.76 12.99 -14.79
C ASP A 357 -15.50 11.64 -14.98
N GLY A 358 -14.77 10.53 -14.96
CA GLY A 358 -15.29 9.18 -15.10
C GLY A 358 -15.25 8.63 -16.53
N LYS A 359 -15.02 9.45 -17.55
CA LYS A 359 -15.00 8.99 -18.94
C LYS A 359 -13.64 8.46 -19.36
N LEU A 360 -13.64 7.64 -20.41
CA LEU A 360 -12.41 7.19 -21.05
C LEU A 360 -12.08 8.14 -22.21
N TYR A 361 -10.82 8.52 -22.32
CA TYR A 361 -10.29 9.39 -23.37
C TYR A 361 -9.17 8.68 -24.13
N GLY A 362 -9.03 9.00 -25.41
CA GLY A 362 -7.99 8.44 -26.26
C GLY A 362 -7.85 9.19 -27.57
N LEU A 363 -6.87 8.76 -28.36
CA LEU A 363 -6.60 9.24 -29.71
C LEU A 363 -6.90 8.11 -30.70
N ALA A 364 -7.35 8.45 -31.91
CA ALA A 364 -7.25 7.58 -33.08
C ALA A 364 -6.30 8.22 -34.08
N SER A 365 -5.45 7.43 -34.75
CA SER A 365 -4.42 7.94 -35.65
C SER A 365 -4.91 8.17 -37.08
N ALA A 366 -6.11 7.71 -37.43
CA ALA A 366 -6.72 7.84 -38.75
C ALA A 366 -8.24 8.05 -38.64
N GLY A 367 -8.90 8.23 -39.78
CA GLY A 367 -10.34 8.50 -39.82
C GLY A 367 -10.69 9.91 -39.35
N GLY A 368 -11.97 10.14 -39.08
CA GLY A 368 -12.50 11.48 -38.80
C GLY A 368 -12.78 12.26 -40.10
N ALA A 369 -13.29 13.48 -39.96
CA ALA A 369 -13.69 14.34 -41.08
C ALA A 369 -12.53 14.65 -42.04
N ASP A 370 -11.32 14.82 -41.51
CA ASP A 370 -10.11 15.13 -42.27
C ASP A 370 -9.20 13.91 -42.52
N GLY A 371 -9.55 12.74 -41.97
CA GLY A 371 -8.79 11.49 -42.15
C GLY A 371 -7.47 11.39 -41.37
N ASN A 372 -7.13 12.39 -40.54
CA ASN A 372 -5.86 12.45 -39.79
C ASN A 372 -6.00 12.06 -38.31
N GLY A 373 -7.12 11.41 -37.95
CA GLY A 373 -7.36 10.98 -36.58
C GLY A 373 -8.25 11.92 -35.78
N VAL A 374 -8.66 11.44 -34.61
CA VAL A 374 -9.58 12.16 -33.71
C VAL A 374 -9.11 12.06 -32.26
N PHE A 375 -9.43 13.07 -31.47
CA PHE A 375 -9.44 12.96 -30.01
C PHE A 375 -10.86 12.67 -29.55
N PHE A 376 -11.06 11.59 -28.80
CA PHE A 376 -12.41 11.13 -28.45
C PHE A 376 -12.61 10.96 -26.95
N SER A 377 -13.88 10.90 -26.56
CA SER A 377 -14.31 10.40 -25.26
C SER A 377 -15.35 9.28 -25.39
N LEU A 378 -15.35 8.38 -24.41
CA LEU A 378 -16.31 7.30 -24.26
C LEU A 378 -16.89 7.33 -22.84
N ASP A 379 -18.17 7.67 -22.74
CA ASP A 379 -18.92 7.66 -21.49
C ASP A 379 -19.55 6.28 -21.26
N LEU A 380 -19.06 5.59 -20.24
CA LEU A 380 -19.54 4.28 -19.80
C LEU A 380 -20.40 4.36 -18.53
N GLY A 381 -20.76 5.57 -18.08
CA GLY A 381 -21.48 5.79 -16.82
C GLY A 381 -20.64 5.54 -15.57
N LEU A 382 -19.30 5.54 -15.68
CA LEU A 382 -18.43 5.38 -14.51
C LEU A 382 -18.50 6.63 -13.64
N SER A 383 -18.39 6.43 -12.33
CA SER A 383 -18.49 7.54 -11.40
C SER A 383 -17.26 8.45 -11.45
N PRO A 384 -17.47 9.77 -11.53
CA PRO A 384 -16.50 10.79 -11.18
C PRO A 384 -15.70 10.49 -9.90
N PHE A 385 -14.40 10.78 -9.88
CA PHE A 385 -13.50 10.49 -8.75
C PHE A 385 -12.44 11.57 -8.53
N VAL A 386 -11.65 11.44 -7.46
CA VAL A 386 -10.44 12.25 -7.24
C VAL A 386 -9.18 11.41 -7.09
N LEU A 387 -8.04 12.00 -7.42
CA LEU A 387 -6.70 11.42 -7.25
C LEU A 387 -5.91 12.24 -6.23
N LEU A 388 -5.17 11.55 -5.35
CA LEU A 388 -4.46 12.15 -4.23
C LEU A 388 -2.95 12.16 -4.47
N SER A 389 -2.30 13.27 -4.15
CA SER A 389 -0.85 13.40 -4.19
C SER A 389 -0.35 14.30 -3.03
N PRO A 390 0.28 13.74 -1.98
CA PRO A 390 0.54 12.31 -1.72
C PRO A 390 -0.72 11.55 -1.27
N THR A 391 -0.64 10.22 -1.24
CA THR A 391 -1.69 9.31 -0.73
C THR A 391 -1.57 9.01 0.77
N SER A 392 -0.59 9.60 1.46
CA SER A 392 -0.47 9.50 2.91
C SER A 392 0.17 10.76 3.51
N GLY A 393 -0.03 10.97 4.81
CA GLY A 393 0.55 12.10 5.51
C GLY A 393 0.06 12.22 6.94
N LYS A 394 0.76 13.00 7.75
CA LYS A 394 0.33 13.33 9.10
C LYS A 394 -0.59 14.56 9.09
N VAL A 395 -1.20 14.87 10.22
CA VAL A 395 -1.91 16.13 10.43
C VAL A 395 -1.04 17.32 10.01
N GLY A 396 -1.61 18.23 9.21
CA GLY A 396 -0.90 19.37 8.65
C GLY A 396 -0.22 19.12 7.29
N THR A 397 -0.16 17.88 6.81
CA THR A 397 0.31 17.60 5.44
C THR A 397 -0.60 18.28 4.42
N LYS A 398 0.00 18.93 3.41
CA LYS A 398 -0.73 19.45 2.24
C LYS A 398 -0.85 18.35 1.20
N VAL A 399 -2.08 18.10 0.75
CA VAL A 399 -2.42 17.07 -0.23
C VAL A 399 -3.02 17.75 -1.44
N GLY A 400 -2.38 17.56 -2.60
CA GLY A 400 -2.96 17.88 -3.89
C GLY A 400 -4.04 16.89 -4.25
N ILE A 401 -5.18 17.40 -4.69
CA ILE A 401 -6.37 16.62 -5.05
C ILE A 401 -6.76 17.02 -6.46
N MET A 402 -6.58 16.09 -7.39
CA MET A 402 -7.01 16.25 -8.79
C MET A 402 -8.43 15.70 -8.95
N GLY A 403 -9.26 16.43 -9.68
CA GLY A 403 -10.67 16.14 -9.90
C GLY A 403 -11.26 17.10 -10.92
N GLN A 404 -12.50 17.53 -10.73
CA GLN A 404 -13.22 18.36 -11.69
C GLN A 404 -14.40 19.07 -11.02
N GLY A 405 -14.81 20.19 -11.61
CA GLY A 405 -15.95 20.97 -11.14
C GLY A 405 -15.71 21.62 -9.77
N PHE A 406 -14.45 21.77 -9.37
CA PHE A 406 -14.11 22.45 -8.13
C PHE A 406 -14.36 23.95 -8.23
N ASP A 407 -14.77 24.52 -7.11
CA ASP A 407 -15.06 25.93 -6.97
C ASP A 407 -14.73 26.41 -5.55
N SER A 408 -14.96 27.70 -5.28
CA SER A 408 -14.70 28.28 -3.95
C SER A 408 -15.59 27.71 -2.83
N ALA A 409 -16.67 26.99 -3.16
CA ALA A 409 -17.58 26.38 -2.19
C ALA A 409 -17.25 24.90 -1.92
N SER A 410 -16.25 24.34 -2.60
CA SER A 410 -15.88 22.94 -2.48
C SER A 410 -15.38 22.57 -1.08
N VAL A 411 -15.86 21.43 -0.57
CA VAL A 411 -15.53 20.92 0.78
C VAL A 411 -14.76 19.61 0.68
N VAL A 412 -13.55 19.58 1.26
CA VAL A 412 -12.71 18.37 1.34
C VAL A 412 -12.84 17.72 2.71
N LYS A 413 -12.97 16.39 2.76
CA LYS A 413 -12.95 15.61 4.01
C LYS A 413 -11.97 14.44 3.94
N PHE A 414 -11.18 14.26 4.99
CA PHE A 414 -10.27 13.12 5.20
C PHE A 414 -10.89 12.16 6.21
N GLY A 415 -11.32 10.97 5.78
CA GLY A 415 -11.99 10.02 6.69
C GLY A 415 -13.26 10.60 7.34
N GLY A 416 -13.95 11.50 6.63
CA GLY A 416 -15.15 12.21 7.13
C GLY A 416 -14.87 13.51 7.89
N VAL A 417 -13.62 13.82 8.21
CA VAL A 417 -13.23 15.06 8.93
C VAL A 417 -12.91 16.18 7.95
N PRO A 418 -13.56 17.36 8.04
CA PRO A 418 -13.27 18.50 7.15
C PRO A 418 -11.81 18.94 7.18
N ALA A 419 -11.24 19.19 6.01
CA ALA A 419 -9.87 19.70 5.87
C ALA A 419 -9.69 21.04 6.61
N THR A 420 -8.49 21.27 7.17
CA THR A 420 -8.20 22.51 7.91
C THR A 420 -8.16 23.74 7.00
N SER A 421 -7.67 23.57 5.78
CA SER A 421 -7.69 24.60 4.75
C SER A 421 -7.77 23.96 3.38
N ILE A 422 -8.32 24.73 2.44
CA ILE A 422 -8.53 24.34 1.05
C ILE A 422 -8.08 25.53 0.20
N THR A 423 -7.17 25.28 -0.74
CA THR A 423 -6.74 26.25 -1.75
C THR A 423 -7.19 25.76 -3.12
N LEU A 424 -8.19 26.43 -3.70
CA LEU A 424 -8.57 26.22 -5.10
C LEU A 424 -7.46 26.77 -6.00
N THR A 425 -6.82 25.89 -6.76
CA THR A 425 -5.77 26.28 -7.71
C THR A 425 -6.31 26.29 -9.13
N ASP A 426 -7.17 25.32 -9.46
CA ASP A 426 -7.92 25.23 -10.70
C ASP A 426 -9.28 24.55 -10.42
N SER A 427 -10.23 24.66 -11.35
CA SER A 427 -11.45 23.86 -11.38
C SER A 427 -11.23 22.34 -11.38
N ALA A 428 -10.03 21.88 -11.75
CA ALA A 428 -9.62 20.48 -11.70
C ALA A 428 -8.61 20.16 -10.59
N TYR A 429 -8.16 21.15 -9.80
CA TYR A 429 -7.14 20.92 -8.78
C TYR A 429 -7.27 21.79 -7.52
N ILE A 430 -7.30 21.11 -6.37
CA ILE A 430 -7.32 21.71 -5.03
C ILE A 430 -6.11 21.23 -4.24
N VAL A 431 -5.59 22.08 -3.34
CA VAL A 431 -4.68 21.65 -2.27
C VAL A 431 -5.41 21.73 -0.94
N ALA A 432 -5.48 20.62 -0.20
CA ALA A 432 -6.13 20.55 1.10
C ALA A 432 -5.16 20.14 2.21
N THR A 433 -5.35 20.68 3.42
CA THR A 433 -4.52 20.35 4.59
C THR A 433 -5.19 19.30 5.46
N VAL A 434 -4.48 18.20 5.75
CA VAL A 434 -4.96 17.09 6.60
C VAL A 434 -5.32 17.62 8.00
N PRO A 435 -6.56 17.45 8.46
CA PRO A 435 -7.03 18.01 9.72
C PRO A 435 -6.66 17.15 10.94
N ALA A 436 -6.68 17.77 12.12
CA ALA A 436 -6.64 17.03 13.37
C ALA A 436 -7.86 16.10 13.49
N GLY A 437 -7.65 14.88 13.96
CA GLY A 437 -8.69 13.85 14.04
C GLY A 437 -8.99 13.13 12.72
N ALA A 438 -8.28 13.43 11.63
CA ALA A 438 -8.34 12.61 10.43
C ALA A 438 -8.00 11.15 10.73
N VAL A 439 -8.66 10.25 10.03
CA VAL A 439 -8.45 8.80 10.12
C VAL A 439 -8.20 8.25 8.72
N ASP A 440 -7.61 7.05 8.66
CA ASP A 440 -7.44 6.32 7.41
C ASP A 440 -8.78 6.15 6.70
N GLY A 441 -8.80 6.45 5.41
CA GLY A 441 -10.04 6.34 4.66
C GLY A 441 -10.01 7.05 3.31
N LYS A 442 -11.13 6.98 2.60
CA LYS A 442 -11.31 7.75 1.38
C LYS A 442 -11.35 9.25 1.68
N VAL A 443 -10.79 10.03 0.78
CA VAL A 443 -10.93 11.48 0.76
C VAL A 443 -12.11 11.81 -0.14
N THR A 444 -13.00 12.68 0.33
CA THR A 444 -14.13 13.15 -0.46
C THR A 444 -14.02 14.63 -0.73
N VAL A 445 -14.48 15.05 -1.92
CA VAL A 445 -14.64 16.45 -2.28
C VAL A 445 -16.09 16.65 -2.71
N THR A 446 -16.82 17.47 -1.97
CA THR A 446 -18.20 17.85 -2.31
C THR A 446 -18.18 19.22 -2.98
N THR A 447 -18.69 19.30 -4.21
CA THR A 447 -18.87 20.52 -5.00
C THR A 447 -20.31 20.57 -5.52
N GLY A 448 -21.03 21.65 -5.20
CA GLY A 448 -22.48 21.71 -5.44
C GLY A 448 -23.23 20.50 -4.86
N ALA A 449 -23.93 19.76 -5.72
CA ALA A 449 -24.65 18.53 -5.36
C ALA A 449 -23.82 17.25 -5.54
N THR A 450 -22.60 17.35 -6.08
CA THR A 450 -21.76 16.21 -6.45
C THR A 450 -20.73 15.94 -5.35
N THR A 451 -20.54 14.67 -5.00
CA THR A 451 -19.44 14.24 -4.12
C THR A 451 -18.52 13.29 -4.88
N LEU A 452 -17.29 13.73 -5.09
CA LEU A 452 -16.22 12.93 -5.67
C LEU A 452 -15.49 12.19 -4.56
N THR A 453 -15.09 10.94 -4.83
CA THR A 453 -14.40 10.09 -3.84
C THR A 453 -13.06 9.62 -4.39
N SER A 454 -12.04 9.55 -3.54
CA SER A 454 -10.72 9.11 -3.96
C SER A 454 -10.68 7.63 -4.35
N THR A 455 -9.92 7.30 -5.39
CA THR A 455 -9.71 5.90 -5.80
C THR A 455 -8.73 5.17 -4.87
N GLN A 456 -7.82 5.89 -4.21
CA GLN A 456 -6.95 5.37 -3.13
C GLN A 456 -7.50 5.68 -1.74
N THR A 457 -7.13 4.87 -0.74
CA THR A 457 -7.28 5.22 0.68
C THR A 457 -6.15 6.18 1.05
N PHE A 458 -6.46 7.24 1.78
CA PHE A 458 -5.48 8.11 2.40
C PHE A 458 -5.08 7.55 3.77
N THR A 459 -3.78 7.37 4.00
CA THR A 459 -3.23 6.85 5.25
C THR A 459 -2.72 8.00 6.13
N VAL A 460 -3.24 8.12 7.35
CA VAL A 460 -2.91 9.19 8.29
C VAL A 460 -1.81 8.73 9.23
N HIS A 461 -0.61 9.29 9.07
CA HIS A 461 0.56 8.97 9.90
C HIS A 461 0.61 9.79 11.18
N ASN A 462 1.40 9.32 12.15
CA ASN A 462 1.50 9.90 13.49
C ASN A 462 0.11 10.11 14.09
N SER A 463 -0.70 9.05 14.11
CA SER A 463 -2.12 9.09 14.47
C SER A 463 -2.53 7.85 15.28
N TRP A 464 -3.68 7.96 15.94
CA TRP A 464 -4.26 6.87 16.72
C TRP A 464 -5.64 6.49 16.19
N SER A 465 -5.89 5.19 16.10
CA SER A 465 -7.19 4.60 15.86
C SER A 465 -7.59 3.66 16.98
N SER A 466 -8.81 3.14 16.95
CA SER A 466 -9.34 2.21 17.97
C SER A 466 -9.78 0.91 17.33
N GLY A 467 -9.40 -0.21 17.96
CA GLY A 467 -9.95 -1.53 17.68
C GLY A 467 -11.20 -1.83 18.53
N THR A 468 -11.86 -2.94 18.22
CA THR A 468 -12.93 -3.48 19.07
C THR A 468 -12.38 -3.77 20.45
N VAL A 469 -13.08 -3.29 21.49
CA VAL A 469 -12.66 -3.43 22.89
C VAL A 469 -12.46 -4.89 23.31
N VAL A 470 -11.53 -5.12 24.23
CA VAL A 470 -11.28 -6.42 24.84
C VAL A 470 -12.56 -6.89 25.57
N PRO A 471 -13.06 -8.12 25.33
CA PRO A 471 -14.30 -8.60 25.96
C PRO A 471 -14.25 -8.60 27.49
N ALA A 472 -13.13 -9.06 28.06
CA ALA A 472 -12.84 -8.95 29.49
C ALA A 472 -11.69 -7.96 29.70
N ALA A 473 -11.99 -6.84 30.37
CA ALA A 473 -11.00 -5.82 30.73
C ALA A 473 -9.84 -6.46 31.50
N VAL A 474 -8.61 -6.07 31.16
CA VAL A 474 -7.41 -6.70 31.70
C VAL A 474 -6.25 -5.72 31.78
N ALA A 475 -5.46 -5.79 32.85
CA ALA A 475 -4.20 -5.08 33.01
C ALA A 475 -3.07 -6.07 33.35
N GLY A 476 -1.84 -5.73 32.95
CA GLY A 476 -0.65 -6.53 33.25
C GLY A 476 -0.64 -7.91 32.56
N ALA A 477 -1.37 -8.05 31.46
CA ALA A 477 -1.45 -9.30 30.68
C ALA A 477 -0.20 -9.49 29.82
N ALA A 478 0.16 -10.76 29.61
CA ALA A 478 1.10 -11.17 28.59
C ALA A 478 0.48 -11.02 27.19
N THR A 479 1.25 -10.53 26.24
CA THR A 479 0.80 -10.38 24.85
C THR A 479 1.77 -10.97 23.83
N GLY A 480 1.24 -11.37 22.67
CA GLY A 480 2.06 -11.80 21.54
C GLY A 480 1.31 -11.88 20.22
N LEU A 481 2.02 -11.60 19.12
CA LEU A 481 1.52 -11.75 17.75
C LEU A 481 1.90 -13.14 17.22
N ILE A 482 0.91 -13.94 16.83
CA ILE A 482 1.13 -15.21 16.13
C ILE A 482 0.21 -15.28 14.92
N SER A 483 0.81 -15.41 13.72
CA SER A 483 0.09 -15.56 12.46
C SER A 483 -1.01 -14.51 12.24
N GLY A 484 -0.69 -13.24 12.50
CA GLY A 484 -1.63 -12.11 12.32
C GLY A 484 -2.72 -12.02 13.38
N LYS A 485 -2.61 -12.74 14.50
CA LYS A 485 -3.53 -12.66 15.64
C LYS A 485 -2.80 -12.25 16.90
N ILE A 486 -3.42 -11.39 17.69
CA ILE A 486 -2.90 -10.89 18.95
C ILE A 486 -3.51 -11.69 20.09
N TYR A 487 -2.67 -12.31 20.90
CA TYR A 487 -3.04 -13.07 22.08
C TYR A 487 -2.84 -12.18 23.30
N VAL A 488 -3.83 -12.16 24.19
CA VAL A 488 -3.84 -11.40 25.46
C VAL A 488 -4.16 -12.39 26.57
N VAL A 489 -3.18 -12.70 27.40
CA VAL A 489 -3.22 -13.83 28.33
C VAL A 489 -2.88 -13.39 29.75
N GLY A 490 -3.63 -13.87 30.74
CA GLY A 490 -3.34 -13.58 32.13
C GLY A 490 -3.75 -12.17 32.52
N GLY A 491 -2.96 -11.55 33.42
CA GLY A 491 -3.24 -10.22 33.95
C GLY A 491 -4.28 -10.25 35.07
N PHE A 492 -4.85 -9.10 35.41
CA PHE A 492 -5.94 -8.99 36.39
C PHE A 492 -7.08 -8.12 35.85
N ALA A 493 -8.31 -8.42 36.27
CA ALA A 493 -9.51 -7.72 35.82
C ALA A 493 -9.95 -6.58 36.76
N THR A 494 -9.42 -6.52 37.98
CA THR A 494 -9.71 -5.47 38.96
C THR A 494 -8.46 -5.23 39.80
N TYR A 495 -8.18 -3.97 40.13
CA TYR A 495 -7.04 -3.62 40.97
C TYR A 495 -7.08 -4.36 42.32
N GLY A 496 -5.95 -4.95 42.73
CA GLY A 496 -5.86 -5.81 43.91
C GLY A 496 -6.59 -7.15 43.82
N GLY A 497 -7.12 -7.52 42.64
CA GLY A 497 -7.76 -8.81 42.40
C GLY A 497 -6.78 -9.92 42.04
N GLU A 498 -7.24 -11.17 42.11
CA GLU A 498 -6.48 -12.34 41.67
C GLU A 498 -6.21 -12.28 40.15
N PRO A 499 -5.05 -12.79 39.69
CA PRO A 499 -4.80 -12.92 38.27
C PRO A 499 -5.81 -13.86 37.59
N VAL A 500 -6.20 -13.51 36.36
CA VAL A 500 -7.21 -14.23 35.57
C VAL A 500 -6.57 -15.22 34.60
N ASP A 501 -7.29 -16.27 34.22
CA ASP A 501 -6.79 -17.35 33.35
C ASP A 501 -7.12 -17.15 31.85
N ASN A 502 -7.78 -16.03 31.52
CA ASN A 502 -8.29 -15.76 30.17
C ASN A 502 -7.17 -15.76 29.12
N ASN A 503 -7.49 -16.32 27.94
CA ASN A 503 -6.70 -16.22 26.72
C ASN A 503 -7.58 -15.61 25.62
N GLN A 504 -7.49 -14.30 25.45
CA GLN A 504 -8.31 -13.52 24.51
C GLN A 504 -7.53 -13.28 23.22
N ILE A 505 -8.13 -13.60 22.08
CA ILE A 505 -7.46 -13.62 20.78
C ILE A 505 -8.13 -12.60 19.86
N TYR A 506 -7.44 -11.51 19.58
CA TYR A 506 -7.87 -10.47 18.65
C TYR A 506 -7.36 -10.75 17.24
N ASN A 507 -8.24 -10.61 16.26
CA ASN A 507 -7.89 -10.62 14.84
C ASN A 507 -7.99 -9.19 14.29
N PRO A 508 -6.86 -8.48 14.07
CA PRO A 508 -6.86 -7.14 13.52
C PRO A 508 -7.54 -7.04 12.14
N SER A 509 -7.42 -8.08 11.30
CA SER A 509 -7.97 -8.07 9.94
C SER A 509 -9.51 -8.07 9.89
N THR A 510 -10.16 -8.66 10.89
CA THR A 510 -11.63 -8.71 11.00
C THR A 510 -12.16 -7.83 12.13
N ASN A 511 -11.28 -7.22 12.92
CA ASN A 511 -11.61 -6.43 14.10
C ASN A 511 -12.51 -7.19 15.10
N THR A 512 -12.25 -8.48 15.32
CA THR A 512 -13.06 -9.36 16.18
C THR A 512 -12.22 -10.15 17.17
N TRP A 513 -12.88 -10.60 18.25
CA TRP A 513 -12.29 -11.39 19.32
C TRP A 513 -12.78 -12.84 19.31
N THR A 514 -11.90 -13.75 19.71
CA THR A 514 -12.16 -15.16 20.03
C THR A 514 -11.40 -15.53 21.31
N THR A 515 -11.54 -16.77 21.80
CA THR A 515 -10.84 -17.25 22.99
C THR A 515 -10.01 -18.50 22.69
N GLY A 516 -8.89 -18.67 23.38
CA GLY A 516 -8.07 -19.88 23.39
C GLY A 516 -8.17 -20.64 24.71
N ALA A 517 -7.39 -21.71 24.84
CA ALA A 517 -7.27 -22.44 26.09
C ALA A 517 -6.72 -21.52 27.20
N ALA A 518 -7.33 -21.60 28.38
CA ALA A 518 -6.95 -20.84 29.56
C ALA A 518 -5.52 -21.16 30.01
N ILE A 519 -4.80 -20.15 30.52
CA ILE A 519 -3.45 -20.35 31.05
C ILE A 519 -3.51 -21.19 32.34
N PRO A 520 -2.72 -22.27 32.48
CA PRO A 520 -2.82 -23.18 33.63
C PRO A 520 -2.55 -22.52 34.99
N THR A 521 -1.56 -21.63 35.05
CA THR A 521 -1.22 -20.85 36.24
C THR A 521 -1.37 -19.36 35.91
N PRO A 522 -2.44 -18.70 36.35
CA PRO A 522 -2.65 -17.27 36.13
C PRO A 522 -1.52 -16.43 36.71
N VAL A 523 -1.03 -15.49 35.92
CA VAL A 523 0.01 -14.54 36.35
C VAL A 523 -0.29 -13.15 35.79
N TRP A 524 0.19 -12.12 36.48
CA TRP A 524 0.24 -10.75 35.97
C TRP A 524 1.66 -10.19 36.03
N ALA A 525 1.92 -9.13 35.25
CA ALA A 525 3.23 -8.48 35.11
C ALA A 525 4.37 -9.47 34.77
N SER A 526 4.06 -10.48 33.97
CA SER A 526 5.02 -11.41 33.39
C SER A 526 5.70 -10.80 32.17
N ALA A 527 6.88 -11.33 31.83
CA ALA A 527 7.45 -11.11 30.51
C ALA A 527 6.70 -11.98 29.48
N SER A 528 6.56 -11.47 28.26
CA SER A 528 6.00 -12.24 27.15
C SER A 528 6.84 -12.11 25.88
N ALA A 529 6.92 -13.21 25.13
CA ALA A 529 7.65 -13.25 23.86
C ALA A 529 7.07 -14.33 22.94
N VAL A 530 7.22 -14.12 21.63
CA VAL A 530 6.84 -15.12 20.62
C VAL A 530 8.10 -15.60 19.90
N VAL A 531 8.33 -16.92 19.93
CA VAL A 531 9.42 -17.58 19.18
C VAL A 531 8.86 -18.83 18.53
N GLY A 532 9.11 -19.00 17.22
CA GLY A 532 8.66 -20.19 16.48
C GLY A 532 7.13 -20.36 16.44
N GLY A 533 6.36 -19.26 16.54
CA GLY A 533 4.89 -19.30 16.58
C GLY A 533 4.31 -19.81 17.90
N ILE A 534 5.09 -19.80 18.98
CA ILE A 534 4.69 -20.15 20.34
C ILE A 534 4.77 -18.90 21.21
N LEU A 535 3.73 -18.64 22.00
CA LEU A 535 3.72 -17.56 23.01
C LEU A 535 4.30 -18.10 24.31
N TYR A 536 5.32 -17.44 24.84
CA TYR A 536 5.91 -17.72 26.15
C TYR A 536 5.46 -16.66 27.16
N VAL A 537 4.97 -17.12 28.31
CA VAL A 537 4.63 -16.30 29.48
C VAL A 537 5.63 -16.67 30.57
N ILE A 538 6.46 -15.72 30.98
CA ILE A 538 7.67 -15.96 31.80
C ILE A 538 7.61 -15.12 33.08
N GLY A 539 7.65 -15.78 34.22
CA GLY A 539 7.60 -15.14 35.54
C GLY A 539 6.26 -14.46 35.81
N GLY A 540 6.31 -13.33 36.52
CA GLY A 540 5.13 -12.59 36.99
C GLY A 540 4.75 -12.93 38.43
N TYR A 541 3.54 -12.55 38.83
CA TYR A 541 3.00 -12.83 40.16
C TYR A 541 1.72 -13.66 40.06
N GLU A 542 1.62 -14.70 40.89
CA GLU A 542 0.48 -15.62 40.95
C GLU A 542 -0.62 -15.15 41.92
N GLY A 543 -0.29 -14.25 42.85
CA GLY A 543 -1.23 -13.66 43.81
C GLY A 543 -1.67 -12.25 43.43
N PRO A 544 -2.59 -11.67 44.22
CA PRO A 544 -3.16 -10.36 43.92
C PRO A 544 -2.14 -9.25 44.08
N GLU A 545 -2.31 -8.17 43.31
CA GLU A 545 -1.53 -6.94 43.47
C GLU A 545 -1.70 -6.39 44.90
N GLY A 546 -0.59 -5.98 45.52
CA GLY A 546 -0.57 -5.43 46.89
C GLY A 546 -0.52 -6.46 48.05
N ALA A 547 -0.77 -7.74 47.80
CA ALA A 547 -0.46 -8.82 48.77
C ALA A 547 1.02 -9.24 48.67
N SER A 548 1.48 -10.19 49.49
CA SER A 548 2.86 -10.73 49.44
C SER A 548 3.28 -11.04 48.00
N GLN A 549 4.07 -10.13 47.39
CA GLN A 549 4.47 -10.13 45.97
C GLN A 549 5.56 -11.18 45.71
N ALA A 550 5.31 -12.44 46.08
CA ALA A 550 6.22 -13.52 45.76
C ALA A 550 6.14 -13.77 44.25
N PRO A 551 7.20 -13.45 43.48
CA PRO A 551 7.17 -13.70 42.05
C PRO A 551 7.41 -15.18 41.77
N THR A 552 6.98 -15.63 40.59
CA THR A 552 7.23 -16.98 40.09
C THR A 552 8.41 -17.00 39.12
N ASN A 553 8.99 -18.17 38.92
CA ASN A 553 9.96 -18.43 37.85
C ASN A 553 9.41 -19.34 36.74
N LEU A 554 8.09 -19.55 36.74
CA LEU A 554 7.42 -20.42 35.80
C LEU A 554 7.55 -19.89 34.35
N VAL A 555 7.68 -20.83 33.41
CA VAL A 555 7.63 -20.56 31.97
C VAL A 555 6.51 -21.39 31.36
N GLN A 556 5.48 -20.71 30.88
CA GLN A 556 4.30 -21.34 30.26
C GLN A 556 4.29 -21.02 28.76
N ALA A 557 4.19 -22.05 27.93
CA ALA A 557 4.29 -21.94 26.47
C ALA A 557 2.99 -22.39 25.80
N TYR A 558 2.35 -21.48 25.06
CA TYR A 558 1.09 -21.70 24.36
C TYR A 558 1.29 -21.94 22.87
N ASN A 559 0.75 -23.05 22.38
CA ASN A 559 0.73 -23.39 20.96
C ASN A 559 -0.67 -23.16 20.37
N PRO A 560 -0.87 -22.13 19.54
CA PRO A 560 -2.18 -21.86 18.95
C PRO A 560 -2.61 -22.89 17.89
N LYS A 561 -1.70 -23.67 17.33
CA LYS A 561 -2.06 -24.73 16.36
C LYS A 561 -2.76 -25.90 17.05
N THR A 562 -2.35 -26.22 18.26
CA THR A 562 -2.94 -27.31 19.06
C THR A 562 -3.90 -26.80 20.12
N ASN A 563 -3.97 -25.49 20.35
CA ASN A 563 -4.73 -24.85 21.42
C ASN A 563 -4.38 -25.43 22.80
N THR A 564 -3.08 -25.61 23.07
CA THR A 564 -2.59 -26.23 24.31
C THR A 564 -1.43 -25.47 24.93
N TRP A 565 -1.30 -25.61 26.25
CA TRP A 565 -0.19 -25.10 27.05
C TRP A 565 0.80 -26.21 27.38
N SER A 566 2.07 -25.84 27.57
CA SER A 566 3.13 -26.70 28.08
C SER A 566 4.03 -25.91 29.04
N THR A 567 4.59 -26.57 30.03
CA THR A 567 5.59 -26.00 30.93
C THR A 567 6.99 -26.20 30.37
N LYS A 568 7.85 -25.20 30.51
CA LYS A 568 9.25 -25.20 30.08
C LYS A 568 10.21 -25.12 31.27
N SER A 569 11.51 -25.22 31.01
CA SER A 569 12.52 -25.05 32.04
C SER A 569 12.35 -23.71 32.75
N ALA A 570 12.28 -23.75 34.09
CA ALA A 570 12.02 -22.59 34.92
C ALA A 570 13.16 -21.56 34.81
N MET A 571 12.80 -20.28 34.87
CA MET A 571 13.76 -19.19 34.92
C MET A 571 14.66 -19.32 36.17
N PRO A 572 15.98 -19.09 36.09
CA PRO A 572 16.86 -19.29 37.24
C PRO A 572 16.49 -18.38 38.42
N THR A 573 16.13 -17.13 38.12
CA THR A 573 15.69 -16.15 39.11
C THR A 573 14.16 -15.96 39.05
N ALA A 574 13.43 -16.15 40.15
CA ALA A 574 12.01 -15.82 40.22
C ALA A 574 11.80 -14.30 40.22
N ARG A 575 10.99 -13.78 39.29
CA ARG A 575 10.74 -12.35 39.16
C ARG A 575 9.41 -12.01 38.49
N GLY A 576 8.89 -10.83 38.82
CA GLY A 576 7.73 -10.19 38.18
C GLY A 576 8.05 -8.75 37.78
N SER A 577 7.12 -8.07 37.13
CA SER A 577 7.34 -6.71 36.58
C SER A 577 8.52 -6.67 35.59
N ILE A 578 8.58 -7.64 34.68
CA ILE A 578 9.72 -7.91 33.81
C ILE A 578 9.44 -7.49 32.36
N ALA A 579 10.50 -7.16 31.63
CA ALA A 579 10.44 -6.99 30.17
C ALA A 579 11.14 -8.12 29.43
N ALA A 580 10.75 -8.35 28.18
CA ALA A 580 11.44 -9.26 27.28
C ALA A 580 11.76 -8.63 25.93
N ALA A 581 12.88 -9.07 25.35
CA ALA A 581 13.24 -8.81 23.97
C ALA A 581 13.66 -10.12 23.28
N VAL A 582 13.42 -10.21 21.98
CA VAL A 582 13.78 -11.38 21.18
C VAL A 582 14.88 -11.00 20.19
N ASP A 583 15.96 -11.78 20.19
CA ASP A 583 16.99 -11.73 19.16
C ASP A 583 17.36 -13.15 18.73
N SER A 584 17.40 -13.40 17.43
CA SER A 584 17.88 -14.66 16.85
C SER A 584 17.23 -15.93 17.47
N ASN A 585 15.92 -15.88 17.73
CA ASN A 585 15.12 -16.92 18.41
C ASN A 585 15.46 -17.18 19.89
N ALA A 586 16.25 -16.31 20.54
CA ALA A 586 16.45 -16.32 21.99
C ALA A 586 15.60 -15.22 22.64
N ILE A 587 15.12 -15.48 23.85
CA ILE A 587 14.32 -14.55 24.66
C ILE A 587 15.21 -14.03 25.78
N TYR A 588 15.43 -12.71 25.82
CA TYR A 588 16.17 -12.03 26.88
C TYR A 588 15.18 -11.45 27.87
N VAL A 589 15.29 -11.84 29.14
CA VAL A 589 14.42 -11.42 30.23
C VAL A 589 15.17 -10.43 31.12
N ILE A 590 14.66 -9.21 31.23
CA ILE A 590 15.42 -8.02 31.61
C ILE A 590 14.82 -7.39 32.87
N GLY A 591 15.61 -7.30 33.94
CA GLY A 591 15.26 -6.62 35.19
C GLY A 591 14.16 -7.31 36.00
N GLY A 592 13.28 -6.51 36.61
CA GLY A 592 12.12 -6.96 37.39
C GLY A 592 12.31 -6.93 38.90
N ASN A 593 11.36 -7.48 39.65
CA ASN A 593 11.42 -7.63 41.11
C ASN A 593 11.51 -9.10 41.47
N GLY A 594 12.52 -9.47 42.27
CA GLY A 594 12.73 -10.83 42.77
C GLY A 594 12.77 -10.86 44.29
N SER A 595 13.72 -11.62 44.85
CA SER A 595 14.02 -11.60 46.29
C SER A 595 14.47 -10.23 46.80
N VAL A 596 14.97 -9.38 45.91
CA VAL A 596 15.18 -7.94 46.10
C VAL A 596 14.45 -7.16 45.01
N LEU A 597 14.01 -5.94 45.34
CA LEU A 597 13.37 -5.05 44.39
C LEU A 597 14.39 -4.50 43.38
N ARG A 598 13.93 -4.30 42.14
CA ARG A 598 14.68 -3.64 41.05
C ARG A 598 15.99 -4.36 40.69
N LEU A 599 15.86 -5.59 40.22
CA LEU A 599 16.99 -6.40 39.73
C LEU A 599 17.63 -5.76 38.49
N ASN A 600 18.95 -5.91 38.38
CA ASN A 600 19.69 -5.66 37.15
C ASN A 600 19.96 -6.94 36.34
N THR A 601 19.49 -8.10 36.83
CA THR A 601 19.70 -9.41 36.22
C THR A 601 19.14 -9.48 34.80
N VAL A 602 19.90 -10.09 33.89
CA VAL A 602 19.48 -10.41 32.53
C VAL A 602 19.72 -11.88 32.29
N GLU A 603 18.70 -12.60 31.84
CA GLU A 603 18.81 -14.04 31.57
C GLU A 603 18.26 -14.33 30.17
N LYS A 604 18.95 -15.18 29.43
CA LYS A 604 18.61 -15.58 28.07
C LYS A 604 18.05 -16.99 28.08
N PHE A 605 16.84 -17.15 27.55
CA PHE A 605 16.20 -18.44 27.31
C PHE A 605 16.26 -18.79 25.82
N VAL A 606 16.69 -20.02 25.51
CA VAL A 606 16.72 -20.55 24.15
C VAL A 606 15.67 -21.66 24.02
N PRO A 607 14.50 -21.38 23.41
CA PRO A 607 13.39 -22.33 23.41
C PRO A 607 13.64 -23.65 22.67
N SER A 608 14.53 -23.65 21.67
CA SER A 608 14.88 -24.87 20.92
C SER A 608 15.65 -25.89 21.75
N THR A 609 16.41 -25.43 22.74
CA THR A 609 17.19 -26.28 23.66
C THR A 609 16.59 -26.33 25.06
N ASP A 610 15.59 -25.50 25.35
CA ASP A 610 14.97 -25.34 26.67
C ASP A 610 15.99 -25.01 27.77
N THR A 611 16.95 -24.12 27.47
CA THR A 611 18.06 -23.79 28.36
C THR A 611 18.14 -22.31 28.68
N TRP A 612 18.62 -22.00 29.89
CA TRP A 612 18.88 -20.65 30.38
C TRP A 612 20.38 -20.36 30.52
N THR A 613 20.79 -19.13 30.20
CA THR A 613 22.10 -18.57 30.52
C THR A 613 21.96 -17.19 31.12
N GLU A 614 22.73 -16.88 32.16
CA GLU A 614 22.84 -15.51 32.66
C GLU A 614 23.72 -14.68 31.71
N GLU A 615 23.29 -13.44 31.44
CA GLU A 615 24.00 -12.48 30.59
C GLU A 615 24.51 -11.30 31.43
N ALA A 616 25.26 -10.38 30.81
CA ALA A 616 25.72 -9.19 31.51
C ALA A 616 24.51 -8.42 32.09
N PRO A 617 24.62 -7.97 33.36
CA PRO A 617 23.53 -7.27 34.02
C PRO A 617 23.37 -5.85 33.48
N LEU A 618 22.16 -5.30 33.62
CA LEU A 618 21.91 -3.87 33.44
C LEU A 618 22.88 -3.05 34.31
N LEU A 619 23.20 -1.84 33.83
CA LEU A 619 23.97 -0.85 34.57
C LEU A 619 23.22 -0.37 35.80
N VAL A 620 21.88 -0.23 35.69
CA VAL A 620 21.00 0.15 36.80
C VAL A 620 19.82 -0.82 36.88
N GLY A 621 19.61 -1.40 38.06
CA GLY A 621 18.48 -2.30 38.31
C GLY A 621 17.14 -1.58 38.24
N LYS A 622 16.18 -2.16 37.51
CA LYS A 622 14.88 -1.54 37.24
C LYS A 622 13.77 -2.57 37.01
N SER A 623 12.54 -2.20 37.31
CA SER A 623 11.33 -2.96 36.99
C SER A 623 10.47 -2.24 35.96
N GLU A 624 9.68 -3.01 35.21
CA GLU A 624 8.76 -2.52 34.18
C GLU A 624 9.43 -1.61 33.13
N PRO A 625 10.66 -1.91 32.67
CA PRO A 625 11.22 -1.16 31.56
C PRO A 625 10.46 -1.49 30.27
N SER A 626 10.53 -0.58 29.30
CA SER A 626 10.19 -0.89 27.92
C SER A 626 11.39 -1.56 27.26
N ALA A 627 11.19 -2.63 26.49
CA ALA A 627 12.32 -3.33 25.87
C ALA A 627 12.06 -3.74 24.42
N GLY A 628 13.12 -3.74 23.61
CA GLY A 628 13.02 -4.21 22.24
C GLY A 628 14.35 -4.20 21.49
N LEU A 629 14.47 -5.08 20.49
CA LEU A 629 15.63 -5.14 19.60
C LEU A 629 15.52 -4.06 18.52
N VAL A 630 16.35 -3.02 18.61
CA VAL A 630 16.44 -1.93 17.63
C VAL A 630 17.72 -2.10 16.81
N GLY A 631 17.59 -2.55 15.57
CA GLY A 631 18.75 -2.96 14.78
C GLY A 631 19.43 -4.18 15.40
N SER A 632 20.66 -4.04 15.88
CA SER A 632 21.41 -5.08 16.59
C SER A 632 21.52 -4.85 18.11
N THR A 633 20.85 -3.83 18.63
CA THR A 633 20.92 -3.43 20.04
C THR A 633 19.60 -3.71 20.74
N ILE A 634 19.61 -4.49 21.82
CA ILE A 634 18.44 -4.58 22.69
C ILE A 634 18.44 -3.32 23.55
N VAL A 635 17.41 -2.50 23.40
CA VAL A 635 17.21 -1.29 24.21
C VAL A 635 16.33 -1.67 25.40
N ALA A 636 16.75 -1.32 26.61
CA ALA A 636 15.94 -1.30 27.81
C ALA A 636 15.75 0.15 28.23
N ALA A 637 14.56 0.69 27.97
CA ALA A 637 14.20 2.07 28.21
C ALA A 637 13.29 2.22 29.43
N ASP A 638 13.35 3.39 30.05
CA ASP A 638 12.46 3.77 31.15
C ASP A 638 12.47 2.76 32.32
N GLY A 639 11.40 2.74 33.12
CA GLY A 639 11.16 1.80 34.21
C GLY A 639 11.21 2.48 35.58
N PHE A 640 11.16 1.67 36.62
CA PHE A 640 11.22 2.12 38.01
C PHE A 640 12.48 1.59 38.68
N THR A 641 13.27 2.48 39.24
CA THR A 641 14.53 2.22 39.95
C THR A 641 14.36 2.41 41.46
N THR A 642 15.41 2.23 42.26
CA THR A 642 15.36 2.57 43.70
C THR A 642 15.19 4.08 43.94
N SER A 643 15.48 4.93 42.95
CA SER A 643 15.26 6.38 43.00
C SER A 643 13.90 6.83 42.46
N GLY A 644 13.04 5.91 42.02
CA GLY A 644 11.74 6.20 41.39
C GLY A 644 11.73 5.93 39.89
N GLU A 645 10.73 6.47 39.20
CA GLU A 645 10.62 6.42 37.74
C GLU A 645 11.85 7.04 37.08
N THR A 646 12.39 6.36 36.07
CA THR A 646 13.58 6.80 35.35
C THR A 646 13.29 6.96 33.86
N GLY A 647 14.05 7.85 33.20
CA GLY A 647 14.20 7.88 31.76
C GLY A 647 15.51 7.23 31.29
N ASP A 648 16.24 6.56 32.20
CA ASP A 648 17.53 5.94 31.89
C ASP A 648 17.36 4.80 30.90
N ASN A 649 17.98 4.97 29.73
CA ASN A 649 17.95 4.00 28.65
C ASN A 649 19.30 3.32 28.52
N GLU A 650 19.27 2.02 28.30
CA GLU A 650 20.47 1.21 28.20
C GLU A 650 20.41 0.34 26.95
N GLY A 651 21.55 0.16 26.29
CA GLY A 651 21.69 -0.61 25.07
C GLY A 651 22.60 -1.82 25.28
N TYR A 652 22.07 -3.01 25.04
CA TYR A 652 22.79 -4.27 25.09
C TYR A 652 23.26 -4.69 23.69
N THR A 653 24.56 -4.93 23.57
CA THR A 653 25.17 -5.44 22.34
C THR A 653 25.40 -6.94 22.46
N VAL A 654 24.53 -7.72 21.81
CA VAL A 654 24.51 -9.20 21.90
C VAL A 654 25.87 -9.83 21.59
N SER A 655 26.57 -9.34 20.56
CA SER A 655 27.85 -9.93 20.13
C SER A 655 29.01 -9.74 21.13
N THR A 656 28.88 -8.79 22.05
CA THR A 656 29.93 -8.51 23.05
C THR A 656 29.48 -8.80 24.48
N ASN A 657 28.20 -9.10 24.69
CA ASN A 657 27.60 -9.26 26.01
C ASN A 657 27.89 -8.05 26.92
N THR A 658 27.60 -6.84 26.44
CA THR A 658 27.84 -5.59 27.19
C THR A 658 26.65 -4.64 27.10
N TRP A 659 26.43 -3.90 28.19
CA TRP A 659 25.48 -2.78 28.28
C TRP A 659 26.20 -1.44 28.20
N SER A 660 25.54 -0.44 27.63
CA SER A 660 26.01 0.94 27.57
C SER A 660 24.84 1.91 27.79
N SER A 661 25.10 3.05 28.41
CA SER A 661 24.09 4.10 28.58
C SER A 661 23.73 4.72 27.23
N LEU A 662 22.43 4.94 27.03
CA LEU A 662 21.85 5.62 25.89
C LEU A 662 21.24 6.96 26.32
N THR A 663 20.83 7.78 25.35
CA THR A 663 20.18 9.08 25.64
C THR A 663 18.91 8.84 26.46
N ALA A 664 18.80 9.50 27.60
CA ALA A 664 17.63 9.38 28.47
C ALA A 664 16.35 9.87 27.80
N ASP A 665 15.24 9.24 28.14
CA ASP A 665 13.89 9.66 27.76
C ASP A 665 13.55 10.98 28.47
N PRO A 666 13.03 11.99 27.76
CA PRO A 666 12.62 13.25 28.39
C PRO A 666 11.45 13.10 29.37
N THR A 667 10.69 12.00 29.33
CA THR A 667 9.56 11.72 30.20
C THR A 667 9.77 10.42 30.99
N PRO A 668 10.42 10.47 32.17
CA PRO A 668 10.57 9.32 33.06
C PRO A 668 9.24 8.64 33.38
N ARG A 669 9.17 7.31 33.16
CA ARG A 669 7.94 6.52 33.34
C ARG A 669 8.21 5.04 33.55
N ASN A 670 7.18 4.28 33.89
CA ASN A 670 7.19 2.81 33.94
C ASN A 670 5.86 2.24 33.42
N ALA A 671 5.79 0.92 33.22
CA ALA A 671 4.55 0.23 32.85
C ALA A 671 3.88 0.74 31.55
N SER A 672 4.70 1.19 30.61
CA SER A 672 4.26 1.73 29.32
C SER A 672 3.84 0.64 28.34
N CYS A 673 3.06 1.02 27.34
CA CYS A 673 2.96 0.26 26.10
C CYS A 673 4.22 0.50 25.27
N TYR A 674 4.79 -0.52 24.63
CA TYR A 674 6.01 -0.35 23.84
C TYR A 674 6.12 -1.29 22.64
N GLY A 675 6.95 -0.93 21.67
CA GLY A 675 7.22 -1.79 20.53
C GLY A 675 8.25 -1.22 19.58
N VAL A 676 8.90 -2.08 18.81
CA VAL A 676 9.87 -1.65 17.80
C VAL A 676 9.19 -1.51 16.45
N LEU A 677 9.19 -0.30 15.90
CA LEU A 677 8.61 0.06 14.61
C LEU A 677 9.65 0.85 13.81
N SER A 678 9.82 0.53 12.51
CA SER A 678 10.69 1.30 11.61
C SER A 678 12.08 1.62 12.21
N SER A 679 12.70 0.62 12.83
CA SER A 679 14.01 0.71 13.50
C SER A 679 14.07 1.73 14.66
N GLN A 680 12.96 1.95 15.36
CA GLN A 680 12.88 2.77 16.56
C GLN A 680 12.08 2.06 17.64
N LEU A 681 12.45 2.28 18.91
CA LEU A 681 11.64 1.85 20.05
C LEU A 681 10.59 2.92 20.32
N TYR A 682 9.31 2.57 20.28
CA TYR A 682 8.20 3.42 20.69
C TYR A 682 7.81 3.09 22.13
N VAL A 683 7.53 4.13 22.91
CA VAL A 683 7.04 4.04 24.29
C VAL A 683 5.85 4.97 24.44
N ALA A 684 4.70 4.39 24.76
CA ALA A 684 3.42 5.09 24.84
C ALA A 684 2.74 4.86 26.20
N GLY A 685 2.31 5.95 26.83
CA GLY A 685 1.59 5.93 28.10
C GLY A 685 2.50 5.65 29.29
N GLY A 686 2.09 4.75 30.16
CA GLY A 686 2.81 4.43 31.40
C GLY A 686 2.49 5.39 32.55
N TYR A 687 3.18 5.21 33.68
CA TYR A 687 3.01 5.96 34.92
C TYR A 687 4.27 6.76 35.25
N SER A 688 4.12 7.92 35.90
CA SER A 688 5.21 8.89 36.14
C SER A 688 5.30 9.33 37.60
N GLY A 689 4.94 8.43 38.53
CA GLY A 689 4.87 8.75 39.96
C GLY A 689 3.60 9.50 40.39
N VAL A 690 2.97 10.24 39.48
CA VAL A 690 1.77 11.06 39.78
C VAL A 690 0.54 10.62 39.00
N SER A 691 0.68 10.40 37.69
CA SER A 691 -0.44 10.05 36.82
C SER A 691 -0.02 9.14 35.69
N SER A 692 -0.98 8.40 35.15
CA SER A 692 -0.87 7.79 33.83
C SER A 692 -0.63 8.87 32.77
N LYS A 693 0.12 8.52 31.73
CA LYS A 693 0.44 9.43 30.62
C LYS A 693 -0.31 9.04 29.36
N THR A 694 -0.46 10.03 28.49
CA THR A 694 -0.79 9.85 27.08
C THR A 694 0.43 10.04 26.17
N THR A 695 1.57 10.48 26.72
CA THR A 695 2.77 10.76 25.94
C THR A 695 3.20 9.51 25.16
N ASN A 696 3.55 9.70 23.89
CA ASN A 696 4.09 8.69 23.00
C ASN A 696 5.40 9.23 22.42
N GLU A 697 6.48 8.49 22.56
CA GLU A 697 7.81 8.93 22.15
C GLU A 697 8.56 7.78 21.49
N SER A 698 9.39 8.11 20.50
CA SER A 698 10.20 7.12 19.80
C SER A 698 11.69 7.40 19.94
N TYR A 699 12.47 6.35 20.17
CA TYR A 699 13.92 6.41 20.26
C TYR A 699 14.60 5.77 19.05
N SER A 700 15.48 6.55 18.41
CA SER A 700 16.33 6.09 17.32
C SER A 700 17.75 5.85 17.83
N VAL A 701 18.23 4.60 17.75
CA VAL A 701 19.62 4.24 18.13
C VAL A 701 20.64 4.92 17.22
N SER A 702 20.36 5.02 15.91
CA SER A 702 21.28 5.60 14.92
C SER A 702 21.49 7.10 15.12
N SER A 703 20.42 7.85 15.43
CA SER A 703 20.50 9.28 15.68
C SER A 703 20.70 9.65 17.16
N LYS A 704 20.52 8.68 18.07
CA LYS A 704 20.55 8.84 19.54
C LYS A 704 19.56 9.90 20.05
N LYS A 705 18.39 10.00 19.42
CA LYS A 705 17.38 11.01 19.72
C LYS A 705 16.03 10.40 20.05
N TRP A 706 15.36 11.03 21.01
CA TRP A 706 13.93 10.88 21.28
C TRP A 706 13.12 11.88 20.45
N THR A 707 11.97 11.43 19.95
CA THR A 707 11.02 12.27 19.22
C THR A 707 9.63 12.10 19.81
N THR A 708 9.00 13.20 20.21
CA THR A 708 7.60 13.20 20.66
C THR A 708 6.66 12.99 19.49
N GLN A 709 5.75 12.03 19.65
CA GLN A 709 4.74 11.63 18.68
C GLN A 709 3.34 12.09 19.13
N ALA A 710 2.32 11.79 18.33
CA ALA A 710 0.93 12.02 18.71
C ALA A 710 0.61 11.26 19.99
N ALA A 711 0.03 11.97 20.96
CA ALA A 711 -0.33 11.41 22.25
C ALA A 711 -1.47 10.38 22.11
N MET A 712 -1.44 9.35 22.94
CA MET A 712 -2.51 8.38 23.09
C MET A 712 -3.86 9.07 23.38
N PRO A 713 -4.97 8.58 22.82
CA PRO A 713 -6.30 9.09 23.13
C PRO A 713 -6.67 8.93 24.61
N THR A 714 -6.28 7.82 25.23
CA THR A 714 -6.58 7.50 26.63
C THR A 714 -5.30 7.14 27.37
N ALA A 715 -5.06 7.78 28.51
CA ALA A 715 -3.93 7.48 29.36
C ALA A 715 -4.07 6.10 30.01
N ALA A 716 -3.00 5.31 30.01
CA ALA A 716 -3.03 3.98 30.61
C ALA A 716 -1.64 3.46 30.99
N LEU A 717 -1.60 2.64 32.03
CA LEU A 717 -0.44 1.86 32.46
C LEU A 717 -0.76 0.35 32.44
N TRP A 718 0.28 -0.49 32.45
CA TRP A 718 0.20 -1.96 32.40
C TRP A 718 -0.59 -2.49 31.21
N GLN A 719 -0.42 -1.83 30.06
CA GLN A 719 -1.05 -2.21 28.81
C GLN A 719 -0.33 -3.41 28.18
N GLY A 720 -1.09 -4.31 27.57
CA GLY A 720 -0.54 -5.29 26.64
C GLY A 720 0.04 -4.58 25.42
N SER A 721 1.18 -5.07 24.92
CA SER A 721 1.95 -4.41 23.88
C SER A 721 2.24 -5.36 22.72
N VAL A 722 1.87 -5.00 21.50
CA VAL A 722 2.14 -5.80 20.30
C VAL A 722 2.41 -4.90 19.09
N VAL A 723 3.35 -5.30 18.25
CA VAL A 723 3.54 -4.71 16.92
C VAL A 723 3.02 -5.68 15.87
N ASP A 724 2.13 -5.22 14.99
CA ASP A 724 1.63 -5.97 13.83
C ASP A 724 1.51 -5.05 12.61
N ASN A 725 2.00 -5.50 11.45
CA ASN A 725 1.96 -4.79 10.17
C ASN A 725 2.38 -3.29 10.25
N GLY A 726 3.41 -2.98 11.04
CA GLY A 726 3.91 -1.61 11.19
C GLY A 726 3.07 -0.72 12.11
N LEU A 727 2.13 -1.28 12.87
CA LEU A 727 1.31 -0.59 13.87
C LEU A 727 1.66 -1.05 15.28
N LEU A 728 1.56 -0.15 16.26
CA LEU A 728 1.69 -0.47 17.68
C LEU A 728 0.30 -0.58 18.30
N TYR A 729 0.00 -1.74 18.88
CA TYR A 729 -1.23 -2.03 19.61
C TYR A 729 -0.97 -1.94 21.11
N CYS A 730 -1.71 -1.05 21.77
CA CYS A 730 -1.75 -0.90 23.21
C CYS A 730 -3.12 -1.37 23.71
N ILE A 731 -3.14 -2.46 24.48
CA ILE A 731 -4.35 -3.24 24.75
C ILE A 731 -4.64 -3.30 26.24
N GLY A 732 -5.83 -2.85 26.63
CA GLY A 732 -6.29 -2.86 28.01
C GLY A 732 -5.46 -1.94 28.91
N GLY A 733 -5.06 -2.45 30.07
CA GLY A 733 -4.35 -1.70 31.09
C GLY A 733 -5.28 -1.09 32.14
N GLN A 734 -4.79 -0.07 32.83
CA GLN A 734 -5.49 0.60 33.91
C GLN A 734 -5.44 2.12 33.72
N ALA A 735 -6.54 2.82 34.01
CA ALA A 735 -6.63 4.27 33.76
C ALA A 735 -5.72 5.11 34.68
N SER A 736 -5.50 4.63 35.91
CA SER A 736 -4.58 5.19 36.92
C SER A 736 -4.11 4.07 37.83
N PHE A 737 -3.09 4.32 38.65
CA PHE A 737 -2.45 3.29 39.48
C PHE A 737 -3.44 2.48 40.34
N THR A 738 -4.44 3.13 40.94
CA THR A 738 -5.54 2.48 41.69
C THR A 738 -6.89 2.59 40.98
N GLY A 739 -6.88 2.91 39.67
CA GLY A 739 -8.08 3.17 38.88
C GLY A 739 -8.76 1.92 38.34
N ALA A 740 -9.81 2.11 37.55
CA ALA A 740 -10.47 1.02 36.85
C ALA A 740 -9.54 0.38 35.79
N VAL A 741 -9.62 -0.94 35.68
CA VAL A 741 -9.06 -1.71 34.56
C VAL A 741 -9.90 -1.40 33.33
N ILE A 742 -9.23 -1.11 32.21
CA ILE A 742 -9.87 -0.70 30.96
C ILE A 742 -9.72 -1.81 29.90
N ASN A 743 -10.51 -1.69 28.84
CA ASN A 743 -10.57 -2.68 27.76
C ASN A 743 -10.38 -2.07 26.37
N ASN A 744 -9.84 -0.86 26.27
CA ASN A 744 -9.60 -0.23 24.99
C ASN A 744 -8.48 -0.95 24.21
N VAL A 745 -8.56 -0.86 22.88
CA VAL A 745 -7.49 -1.25 21.96
C VAL A 745 -7.08 0.02 21.23
N GLN A 746 -5.95 0.60 21.61
CA GLN A 746 -5.42 1.84 21.03
C GLN A 746 -4.33 1.46 20.04
N ILE A 747 -4.48 1.88 18.78
CA ILE A 747 -3.60 1.47 17.68
C ILE A 747 -2.89 2.70 17.13
N TYR A 748 -1.57 2.73 17.26
CA TYR A 748 -0.74 3.82 16.77
C TYR A 748 -0.19 3.50 15.39
N GLN A 749 -0.37 4.44 14.47
CA GLN A 749 0.20 4.45 13.14
C GLN A 749 1.36 5.46 13.10
N PRO A 750 2.62 4.99 12.99
CA PRO A 750 3.80 5.84 13.05
C PRO A 750 3.90 6.86 11.93
#